data_AF-A0A852C493-F1
#
_entry.id   AF-A0A852C493-F1
#
_cell.length_a   1.000
_cell.length_b   1.000
_cell.length_c   1.000
_cell.angle_alpha   90.00
_cell.angle_beta   90.00
_cell.angle_gamma   90.00
#
_symmetry.space_group_name_H-M   'P 1'
#
loop_
_entity.id
_entity.type
_entity.pdbx_description
1 polymer ?
#
loop_
_entity_poly.entity_id
_entity_poly.type
_entity_poly.pdbx_seq_one_letter_code
_entity_poly.pdbx_strand_id
1 'polypeptide(L)'
;MAQCVQSVQEFIQDSFVPLVAALCSEEAEKLTRKNNLSFAELVKPFCRLTSEVHMRDPNNQLHIIKNLKIAVNNIITHPPQPGAIRKLLSDVVFLTQPAEGLVANVITAGDYDLNISATTPWFESYRECFLQSMPASDHEFLNHYVACMLVVSSSEPEPVEQFLKLSQEQHRIQHSNEYLYPKWFIPNTLKYYVLLHDVSTGEEQRADSIYEEMKQRYGTQGCYLLKINSRVSNRGTDEQIPDPWSQYLQKNTIQNQQDCYEDGPYTVISNKSTDHLISDGLDSEIKDGLSNNFKTHPLQLELPSSSLDSTDYTKAAASLQDSKKSNSGTPRGACLTLTDHDRIRQFIQEFTFRGLLPHIEKTIRQLNDQLISRKGLSRSLFSATKKWFSGSKVPEKSINELKNTSGLLYPPEAPELQIRKMADLCFLVQHYELAYSCYHTAKKDFLNDQAMLYAAGALEMAAVSAFLQPGAPRPYPAHYMETAIQTYRDICKNVVLAERCVLLSAEILKSQSKYSEAAALLIRLTSEDSDLRSALLLEQAAHCFINMKSPMVRKFAFHMILAGHRFSKAGQKRHALRCYCQAMQVYKGKGWSLAEDHINFTIGRQSFTLCQLDNAVSAFRHILINDSKQPPAQQGAFLREYLYVYKNVAQLSPDGPLPQLPLPYINSSATRVFFGHDRRPAEGEKQAATHVSLDQEYDSESSQQWKELEEQVVSVVNKGTIPSNFQPAQFCLNRYSDNSRFPLAVIEEPITVEVSFRNPLKVPLLLTDLSLLWKFQPKDFNGKHGGETKELGACDDDMIGTEAIAEFLINSEETKVARLKLFPHQTGELHILGVVYNLGTVQGAVTLDGIDPSVGLQTGKFVANGLSVRGRQDLEIQGPRLNNTKEEKTSIKYGPDRRLDPIITEEMPLLEV
;
A
#
# COMPACT_ATOMS: atom_id res chain seq x y z
N MET A 1 -8.64 -17.58 2.08
CA MET A 1 -7.31 -17.85 2.68
C MET A 1 -6.34 -16.82 2.13
N ALA A 2 -5.46 -16.22 2.94
CA ALA A 2 -4.14 -15.81 2.44
C ALA A 2 -3.37 -17.13 2.23
N GLN A 3 -3.50 -17.78 1.06
CA GLN A 3 -2.80 -19.04 0.81
C GLN A 3 -1.34 -18.71 0.60
N CYS A 4 -0.50 -19.06 1.58
CA CYS A 4 0.91 -19.21 1.28
C CYS A 4 1.01 -20.31 0.22
N VAL A 5 1.77 -20.07 -0.85
CA VAL A 5 1.99 -21.05 -1.92
C VAL A 5 2.62 -22.35 -1.37
N GLN A 6 3.24 -22.26 -0.20
CA GLN A 6 3.90 -23.35 0.53
C GLN A 6 3.07 -23.78 1.74
N SER A 7 3.10 -25.07 2.07
CA SER A 7 2.61 -25.55 3.37
C SER A 7 3.43 -24.94 4.52
N VAL A 8 2.85 -24.84 5.72
CA VAL A 8 3.58 -24.29 6.89
C VAL A 8 4.82 -25.13 7.22
N GLN A 9 4.77 -26.44 6.98
CA GLN A 9 5.93 -27.32 7.12
C GLN A 9 7.05 -26.95 6.14
N GLU A 10 6.73 -26.79 4.85
CA GLU A 10 7.70 -26.38 3.82
C GLU A 10 8.26 -24.98 4.11
N PHE A 11 7.42 -24.03 4.54
CA PHE A 11 7.86 -22.70 4.93
C PHE A 11 8.92 -22.75 6.04
N ILE A 12 8.68 -23.53 7.10
CA ILE A 12 9.63 -23.65 8.22
C ILE A 12 10.90 -24.36 7.75
N GLN A 13 10.79 -25.42 6.97
CA GLN A 13 11.93 -26.14 6.39
C GLN A 13 12.79 -25.23 5.50
N ASP A 14 12.15 -24.39 4.70
CA ASP A 14 12.84 -23.46 3.79
C ASP A 14 13.51 -22.28 4.50
N SER A 15 13.05 -21.97 5.71
CA SER A 15 13.58 -20.91 6.55
C SER A 15 14.86 -21.34 7.29
N PHE A 16 15.07 -22.64 7.48
CA PHE A 16 16.20 -23.20 8.23
C PHE A 16 16.87 -24.31 7.42
N VAL A 17 17.89 -23.92 6.65
CA VAL A 17 18.60 -24.81 5.73
C VAL A 17 20.09 -24.86 6.05
N PRO A 18 20.79 -25.98 5.83
CA PRO A 18 22.24 -26.05 5.97
C PRO A 18 22.93 -24.98 5.11
N LEU A 19 23.72 -24.11 5.75
CA LEU A 19 24.48 -23.07 5.06
C LEU A 19 25.82 -23.61 4.59
N VAL A 20 26.15 -23.38 3.33
CA VAL A 20 27.40 -23.77 2.68
C VAL A 20 28.08 -22.53 2.13
N ALA A 21 29.32 -22.30 2.54
CA ALA A 21 30.12 -21.20 2.04
C ALA A 21 30.70 -21.55 0.66
N ALA A 22 30.79 -20.58 -0.25
CA ALA A 22 31.55 -20.69 -1.50
C ALA A 22 32.73 -19.71 -1.49
N LEU A 23 33.93 -20.24 -1.71
CA LEU A 23 35.16 -19.49 -1.95
C LEU A 23 35.65 -19.83 -3.35
N CYS A 24 35.64 -18.84 -4.23
CA CYS A 24 35.95 -19.00 -5.63
C CYS A 24 37.28 -18.32 -5.97
N SER A 25 38.07 -18.90 -6.87
CA SER A 25 39.18 -18.18 -7.51
C SER A 25 38.66 -17.11 -8.46
N GLU A 26 39.49 -16.11 -8.77
CA GLU A 26 39.11 -15.04 -9.68
C GLU A 26 38.75 -15.58 -11.07
N GLU A 27 39.50 -16.56 -11.59
CA GLU A 27 39.18 -17.19 -12.88
C GLU A 27 37.91 -18.04 -12.83
N ALA A 28 37.60 -18.68 -11.69
CA ALA A 28 36.33 -19.38 -11.50
C ALA A 28 35.14 -18.42 -11.56
N GLU A 29 35.22 -17.26 -10.91
CA GLU A 29 34.18 -16.21 -10.99
C GLU A 29 34.10 -15.59 -12.39
N LYS A 30 35.23 -15.35 -13.07
CA LYS A 30 35.22 -14.89 -14.48
C LYS A 30 34.49 -15.89 -15.38
N LEU A 31 34.72 -17.18 -15.18
CA LEU A 31 34.09 -18.27 -15.95
C LEU A 31 32.57 -18.29 -15.75
N THR A 32 32.07 -18.19 -14.50
CA THR A 32 30.63 -18.16 -14.21
C THR A 32 29.98 -16.85 -14.67
N ARG A 33 30.69 -15.72 -14.55
CA ARG A 33 30.21 -14.39 -14.99
C ARG A 33 29.96 -14.28 -16.50
N LYS A 34 30.48 -15.19 -17.33
CA LYS A 34 30.03 -15.33 -18.73
C LYS A 34 28.51 -15.50 -18.87
N ASN A 35 27.86 -15.99 -17.81
CA ASN A 35 26.41 -16.18 -17.71
C ASN A 35 25.68 -15.07 -16.92
N ASN A 36 26.34 -13.97 -16.58
CA ASN A 36 25.84 -12.90 -15.69
C ASN A 36 25.44 -13.39 -14.29
N LEU A 37 26.18 -14.37 -13.76
CA LEU A 37 25.94 -15.02 -12.45
C LEU A 37 27.28 -15.26 -11.75
N SER A 38 27.37 -14.98 -10.45
CA SER A 38 28.44 -15.54 -9.60
C SER A 38 28.26 -17.05 -9.42
N PHE A 39 29.26 -17.77 -8.90
CA PHE A 39 29.12 -19.21 -8.67
C PHE A 39 27.96 -19.55 -7.71
N ALA A 40 27.83 -18.82 -6.60
CA ALA A 40 26.73 -19.03 -5.65
C ALA A 40 25.36 -18.79 -6.30
N GLU A 41 25.24 -17.76 -7.15
CA GLU A 41 24.00 -17.49 -7.90
C GLU A 41 23.71 -18.56 -8.96
N LEU A 42 24.75 -19.05 -9.64
CA LEU A 42 24.66 -20.10 -10.66
C LEU A 42 23.99 -21.36 -10.09
N VAL A 43 24.42 -21.81 -8.91
CA VAL A 43 23.94 -23.07 -8.31
C VAL A 43 22.63 -22.92 -7.53
N LYS A 44 22.24 -21.68 -7.17
CA LYS A 44 21.10 -21.38 -6.28
C LYS A 44 19.79 -22.09 -6.67
N PRO A 45 19.36 -22.14 -7.95
CA PRO A 45 18.12 -22.82 -8.33
C PRO A 45 18.14 -24.34 -8.14
N PHE A 46 19.32 -24.93 -8.08
CA PHE A 46 19.53 -26.38 -8.02
C PHE A 46 19.75 -26.88 -6.58
N CYS A 47 19.73 -25.97 -5.60
CA CYS A 47 20.01 -26.26 -4.19
C CYS A 47 18.88 -26.99 -3.44
N ARG A 48 17.76 -27.28 -4.09
CA ARG A 48 16.71 -28.17 -3.56
C ARG A 48 16.82 -29.54 -4.20
N LEU A 49 17.06 -30.56 -3.39
CA LEU A 49 17.10 -31.95 -3.84
C LEU A 49 15.69 -32.45 -4.17
N THR A 50 15.54 -33.16 -5.27
CA THR A 50 14.26 -33.78 -5.71
C THR A 50 14.12 -35.22 -5.25
N SER A 51 15.22 -35.83 -4.81
CA SER A 51 15.32 -37.22 -4.36
C SER A 51 15.28 -37.30 -2.84
N GLU A 52 14.65 -38.34 -2.31
CA GLU A 52 14.75 -38.68 -0.89
C GLU A 52 16.20 -39.05 -0.55
N VAL A 53 16.65 -38.65 0.63
CA VAL A 53 17.99 -38.93 1.13
C VAL A 53 17.92 -39.67 2.45
N HIS A 54 18.92 -40.49 2.72
CA HIS A 54 19.03 -41.23 3.96
C HIS A 54 20.28 -40.83 4.73
N MET A 55 20.14 -40.73 6.05
CA MET A 55 21.25 -40.59 6.99
C MET A 55 21.05 -41.58 8.14
N ARG A 56 22.10 -41.93 8.88
CA ARG A 56 21.94 -42.71 10.12
C ARG A 56 22.03 -41.83 11.36
N ASP A 57 21.16 -42.10 12.32
CA ASP A 57 21.20 -41.47 13.63
C ASP A 57 22.35 -42.06 14.50
N PRO A 58 22.63 -41.51 15.69
CA PRO A 58 23.62 -42.07 16.61
C PRO A 58 23.35 -43.51 17.06
N ASN A 59 22.11 -44.00 16.98
CA ASN A 59 21.73 -45.38 17.28
C ASN A 59 21.79 -46.28 16.04
N ASN A 60 22.37 -45.78 14.93
CA ASN A 60 22.49 -46.46 13.64
C ASN A 60 21.13 -46.80 12.98
N GLN A 61 20.06 -46.09 13.35
CA GLN A 61 18.75 -46.12 12.70
C GLN A 61 18.74 -45.24 11.45
N LEU A 62 18.07 -45.69 10.40
CA LEU A 62 17.95 -44.97 9.14
C LEU A 62 16.88 -43.87 9.25
N HIS A 63 17.27 -42.63 8.98
CA HIS A 63 16.38 -41.46 8.92
C HIS A 63 16.21 -40.99 7.47
N ILE A 64 14.98 -40.69 7.07
CA ILE A 64 14.63 -40.25 5.71
C ILE A 64 14.45 -38.74 5.71
N ILE A 65 15.16 -38.07 4.80
CA ILE A 65 15.10 -36.63 4.57
C ILE A 65 14.45 -36.39 3.21
N LYS A 66 13.41 -35.54 3.16
CA LYS A 66 12.67 -35.26 1.92
C LYS A 66 12.89 -33.83 1.49
N ASN A 67 13.07 -33.61 0.18
CA ASN A 67 13.20 -32.28 -0.42
C ASN A 67 14.23 -31.38 0.28
N LEU A 68 15.36 -31.94 0.73
CA LEU A 68 16.38 -31.19 1.45
C LEU A 68 16.84 -30.00 0.59
N LYS A 69 16.79 -28.81 1.17
CA LYS A 69 17.30 -27.59 0.58
C LYS A 69 18.57 -27.21 1.32
N ILE A 70 19.60 -26.80 0.59
CA ILE A 70 20.81 -26.16 1.13
C ILE A 70 20.87 -24.70 0.66
N ALA A 71 21.67 -23.87 1.30
CA ALA A 71 21.95 -22.52 0.83
C ALA A 71 23.45 -22.35 0.59
N VAL A 72 23.82 -22.11 -0.67
CA VAL A 72 25.20 -21.81 -1.06
C VAL A 72 25.35 -20.30 -1.19
N ASN A 73 26.23 -19.72 -0.39
CA ASN A 73 26.46 -18.28 -0.32
C ASN A 73 27.95 -17.96 -0.44
N ASN A 74 28.26 -16.83 -1.07
CA ASN A 74 29.63 -16.29 -1.02
C ASN A 74 29.98 -15.93 0.42
N ILE A 75 31.27 -16.03 0.77
CA ILE A 75 31.73 -15.60 2.09
C ILE A 75 31.70 -14.08 2.17
N ILE A 76 30.91 -13.58 3.12
CA ILE A 76 30.93 -12.19 3.55
C ILE A 76 31.59 -12.17 4.94
N THR A 77 32.65 -11.39 5.10
CA THR A 77 33.46 -11.33 6.33
C THR A 77 33.00 -10.27 7.33
N HIS A 78 32.01 -9.46 6.94
CA HIS A 78 31.42 -8.42 7.78
C HIS A 78 29.93 -8.71 8.02
N PRO A 79 29.43 -8.53 9.25
CA PRO A 79 28.02 -8.72 9.52
C PRO A 79 27.19 -7.66 8.76
N PRO A 80 26.01 -8.04 8.25
CA PRO A 80 25.12 -7.10 7.59
C PRO A 80 24.71 -5.97 8.54
N GLN A 81 24.81 -4.73 8.06
CA GLN A 81 24.49 -3.56 8.87
C GLN A 81 22.97 -3.48 9.13
N PRO A 82 22.51 -3.19 10.37
CA PRO A 82 21.07 -3.11 10.67
C PRO A 82 20.30 -2.09 9.83
N GLY A 83 20.97 -1.01 9.40
CA GLY A 83 20.38 -0.02 8.47
C GLY A 83 20.14 -0.60 7.07
N ALA A 84 21.08 -1.39 6.55
CA ALA A 84 20.97 -2.03 5.24
C ALA A 84 19.87 -3.09 5.24
N ILE A 85 19.75 -3.89 6.30
CA ILE A 85 18.65 -4.87 6.44
C ILE A 85 17.30 -4.16 6.47
N ARG A 86 17.15 -3.08 7.25
CA ARG A 86 15.89 -2.31 7.30
C ARG A 86 15.50 -1.74 5.94
N LYS A 87 16.47 -1.20 5.20
CA LYS A 87 16.24 -0.71 3.83
C LYS A 87 15.82 -1.85 2.90
N LEU A 88 16.53 -2.98 2.92
CA LEU A 88 16.21 -4.16 2.12
C LEU A 88 14.77 -4.65 2.38
N LEU A 89 14.37 -4.77 3.65
CA LEU A 89 13.01 -5.18 4.02
C LEU A 89 11.94 -4.20 3.53
N SER A 90 12.21 -2.89 3.62
CA SER A 90 11.33 -1.85 3.10
C SER A 90 11.20 -1.92 1.58
N ASP A 91 12.31 -2.11 0.88
CA ASP A 91 12.36 -2.18 -0.58
C ASP A 91 11.62 -3.41 -1.10
N VAL A 92 11.76 -4.57 -0.45
CA VAL A 92 11.03 -5.80 -0.80
C VAL A 92 9.52 -5.61 -0.67
N VAL A 93 9.06 -4.96 0.40
CA VAL A 93 7.61 -4.66 0.58
C VAL A 93 7.14 -3.65 -0.47
N PHE A 94 7.95 -2.64 -0.78
CA PHE A 94 7.61 -1.61 -1.75
C PHE A 94 7.48 -2.16 -3.18
N LEU A 95 8.43 -3.00 -3.60
CA LEU A 95 8.48 -3.59 -4.93
C LEU A 95 7.42 -4.67 -5.15
N THR A 96 6.95 -5.32 -4.07
CA THR A 96 5.98 -6.40 -4.17
C THR A 96 4.55 -5.85 -4.18
N GLN A 97 3.89 -5.93 -5.33
CA GLN A 97 2.49 -5.52 -5.52
C GLN A 97 1.60 -6.75 -5.77
N PRO A 98 0.29 -6.68 -5.48
CA PRO A 98 -0.65 -7.74 -5.88
C PRO A 98 -0.61 -7.94 -7.39
N ALA A 99 -0.65 -9.19 -7.86
CA ALA A 99 -0.67 -9.48 -9.29
C ALA A 99 -1.96 -8.93 -9.93
N GLU A 100 -1.82 -8.15 -11.01
CA GLU A 100 -2.95 -7.62 -11.77
C GLU A 100 -3.79 -8.76 -12.35
N GLY A 101 -5.11 -8.71 -12.15
CA GLY A 101 -6.06 -9.66 -12.75
C GLY A 101 -6.41 -10.92 -11.94
N LEU A 102 -5.87 -11.10 -10.72
CA LEU A 102 -6.35 -12.17 -9.83
C LEU A 102 -7.77 -11.86 -9.32
N VAL A 103 -8.69 -12.79 -9.53
CA VAL A 103 -10.05 -12.73 -8.97
C VAL A 103 -9.93 -12.76 -7.45
N ALA A 104 -10.18 -11.63 -6.81
CA ALA A 104 -10.15 -11.56 -5.35
C ALA A 104 -11.35 -12.35 -4.77
N ASN A 105 -11.12 -12.98 -3.62
CA ASN A 105 -12.10 -13.88 -3.02
C ASN A 105 -13.20 -13.05 -2.39
N VAL A 106 -14.45 -13.27 -2.83
CA VAL A 106 -15.61 -12.72 -2.16
C VAL A 106 -15.88 -13.56 -0.92
N ILE A 107 -15.71 -12.93 0.26
CA ILE A 107 -16.08 -13.52 1.54
C ILE A 107 -17.41 -12.91 1.96
N THR A 108 -18.46 -13.74 1.95
CA THR A 108 -19.77 -13.37 2.50
C THR A 108 -19.81 -13.70 3.99
N ALA A 109 -20.07 -12.70 4.82
CA ALA A 109 -20.14 -12.84 6.28
C ALA A 109 -21.30 -12.01 6.84
N GLY A 110 -22.49 -12.59 6.96
CA GLY A 110 -23.71 -11.83 7.27
C GLY A 110 -24.08 -10.91 6.11
N ASP A 111 -24.36 -9.63 6.36
CA ASP A 111 -24.75 -8.64 5.34
C ASP A 111 -23.55 -7.97 4.63
N TYR A 112 -22.38 -8.60 4.66
CA TYR A 112 -21.13 -8.11 4.08
C TYR A 112 -20.67 -9.06 2.98
N ASP A 113 -20.46 -8.50 1.78
CA ASP A 113 -19.75 -9.16 0.68
C ASP A 113 -18.40 -8.46 0.49
N LEU A 114 -17.34 -9.05 1.03
CA LEU A 114 -16.02 -8.44 1.07
C LEU A 114 -15.12 -9.03 0.00
N ASN A 115 -14.59 -8.16 -0.85
CA ASN A 115 -13.60 -8.51 -1.84
C ASN A 115 -12.19 -8.45 -1.25
N ILE A 116 -11.70 -9.59 -0.75
CA ILE A 116 -10.46 -9.70 0.01
C ILE A 116 -9.41 -10.48 -0.78
N SER A 117 -8.19 -9.94 -0.85
CA SER A 117 -7.07 -10.63 -1.48
C SER A 117 -6.80 -11.96 -0.78
N ALA A 118 -6.71 -13.02 -1.59
CA ALA A 118 -6.39 -14.37 -1.15
C ALA A 118 -4.90 -14.58 -0.87
N THR A 119 -4.07 -13.56 -1.02
CA THR A 119 -2.62 -13.65 -0.82
C THR A 119 -2.07 -12.30 -0.37
N THR A 120 -1.01 -12.32 0.42
CA THR A 120 -0.27 -11.13 0.83
C THR A 120 1.20 -11.27 0.42
N PRO A 121 1.53 -11.21 -0.88
CA PRO A 121 2.88 -11.52 -1.38
C PRO A 121 3.97 -10.61 -0.81
N TRP A 122 3.65 -9.36 -0.47
CA TRP A 122 4.59 -8.44 0.21
C TRP A 122 4.95 -8.92 1.62
N PHE A 123 3.99 -9.50 2.36
CA PHE A 123 4.25 -10.07 3.68
C PHE A 123 5.07 -11.36 3.56
N GLU A 124 4.78 -12.20 2.58
CA GLU A 124 5.57 -13.42 2.32
C GLU A 124 7.01 -13.08 1.95
N SER A 125 7.20 -12.09 1.08
CA SER A 125 8.53 -11.62 0.66
C SER A 125 9.28 -10.95 1.81
N TYR A 126 8.59 -10.14 2.64
CA TYR A 126 9.16 -9.58 3.87
C TYR A 126 9.63 -10.69 4.81
N ARG A 127 8.77 -11.67 5.09
CA ARG A 127 9.04 -12.78 6.02
C ARG A 127 10.23 -13.63 5.56
N GLU A 128 10.27 -13.99 4.28
CA GLU A 128 11.38 -14.73 3.68
C GLU A 128 12.69 -13.93 3.77
N CYS A 129 12.67 -12.67 3.36
CA CYS A 129 13.84 -11.79 3.41
C CYS A 129 14.31 -11.55 4.84
N PHE A 130 13.39 -11.37 5.79
CA PHE A 130 13.67 -11.20 7.21
C PHE A 130 14.45 -12.39 7.75
N LEU A 131 13.92 -13.60 7.58
CA LEU A 131 14.56 -14.83 8.07
C LEU A 131 15.93 -15.08 7.43
N GLN A 132 16.06 -14.84 6.12
CA GLN A 132 17.34 -14.98 5.40
C GLN A 132 18.40 -13.95 5.81
N SER A 133 17.97 -12.76 6.25
CA SER A 133 18.87 -11.67 6.67
C SER A 133 19.34 -11.77 8.13
N MET A 134 18.82 -12.73 8.90
CA MET A 134 19.14 -12.85 10.33
C MET A 134 20.61 -13.23 10.55
N PRO A 135 21.37 -12.44 11.34
CA PRO A 135 22.77 -12.75 11.62
C PRO A 135 22.90 -14.00 12.49
N ALA A 136 24.02 -14.71 12.36
CA ALA A 136 24.39 -15.78 13.28
C ALA A 136 24.62 -15.22 14.69
N SER A 137 24.25 -16.00 15.71
CA SER A 137 24.41 -15.62 17.13
C SER A 137 25.06 -16.76 17.91
N ASP A 138 25.72 -16.48 19.03
CA ASP A 138 26.47 -17.49 19.77
C ASP A 138 25.58 -18.46 20.59
N HIS A 139 24.30 -18.11 20.78
CA HIS A 139 23.35 -18.94 21.53
C HIS A 139 22.65 -20.03 20.70
N GLU A 140 22.77 -19.97 19.37
CA GLU A 140 22.15 -20.92 18.43
C GLU A 140 23.00 -21.14 17.17
N PHE A 141 22.90 -22.31 16.56
CA PHE A 141 23.78 -22.73 15.47
C PHE A 141 23.07 -22.89 14.11
N LEU A 142 21.83 -22.39 14.00
CA LEU A 142 20.99 -22.53 12.80
C LEU A 142 21.54 -21.77 11.57
N ASN A 143 22.19 -20.63 11.80
CA ASN A 143 22.78 -19.79 10.74
C ASN A 143 24.33 -19.90 10.67
N HIS A 144 24.89 -21.04 11.09
CA HIS A 144 26.33 -21.30 10.99
C HIS A 144 26.65 -22.09 9.72
N TYR A 145 27.79 -21.80 9.08
CA TYR A 145 28.27 -22.59 7.95
C TYR A 145 28.68 -24.00 8.39
N VAL A 146 28.10 -25.01 7.73
CA VAL A 146 28.39 -26.43 7.98
C VAL A 146 29.42 -27.01 7.02
N ALA A 147 29.67 -26.34 5.89
CA ALA A 147 30.64 -26.75 4.87
C ALA A 147 31.13 -25.54 4.06
N CYS A 148 32.24 -25.72 3.34
CA CYS A 148 32.79 -24.77 2.40
C CYS A 148 33.15 -25.45 1.07
N MET A 149 32.64 -24.91 -0.04
CA MET A 149 33.07 -25.23 -1.40
C MET A 149 34.24 -24.33 -1.78
N LEU A 150 35.35 -24.95 -2.15
CA LEU A 150 36.51 -24.27 -2.75
C LEU A 150 36.42 -24.48 -4.25
N VAL A 151 36.30 -23.41 -5.02
CA VAL A 151 35.96 -23.47 -6.45
C VAL A 151 37.10 -22.85 -7.26
N VAL A 152 37.69 -23.63 -8.16
CA VAL A 152 38.85 -23.21 -8.98
C VAL A 152 38.58 -23.57 -10.43
N SER A 153 39.03 -22.72 -11.37
CA SER A 153 38.92 -23.00 -12.79
C SER A 153 40.06 -23.93 -13.28
N SER A 154 39.74 -24.84 -14.18
CA SER A 154 40.74 -25.64 -14.93
C SER A 154 41.60 -24.81 -15.89
N SER A 155 41.22 -23.56 -16.17
CA SER A 155 42.04 -22.62 -16.94
C SER A 155 43.20 -22.00 -16.16
N GLU A 156 43.18 -22.10 -14.83
CA GLU A 156 44.24 -21.60 -13.96
C GLU A 156 45.58 -22.25 -14.35
N PRO A 157 46.72 -21.51 -14.33
CA PRO A 157 48.03 -22.10 -14.62
C PRO A 157 48.33 -23.27 -13.67
N GLU A 158 48.12 -23.06 -12.37
CA GLU A 158 48.38 -24.02 -11.29
C GLU A 158 47.12 -24.22 -10.41
N PRO A 159 46.10 -24.98 -10.88
CA PRO A 159 44.81 -25.12 -10.18
C PRO A 159 44.95 -25.72 -8.78
N VAL A 160 45.88 -26.68 -8.60
CA VAL A 160 46.09 -27.36 -7.32
C VAL A 160 46.73 -26.43 -6.28
N GLU A 161 47.64 -25.55 -6.70
CA GLU A 161 48.17 -24.49 -5.82
C GLU A 161 47.07 -23.50 -5.44
N GLN A 162 46.18 -23.16 -6.38
CA GLN A 162 45.06 -22.26 -6.12
C GLN A 162 44.08 -22.86 -5.10
N PHE A 163 43.80 -24.17 -5.13
CA PHE A 163 43.02 -24.83 -4.09
C PHE A 163 43.69 -24.76 -2.71
N LEU A 164 45.02 -24.85 -2.63
CA LEU A 164 45.75 -24.67 -1.38
C LEU A 164 45.59 -23.25 -0.84
N LYS A 165 45.69 -22.23 -1.70
CA LYS A 165 45.45 -20.82 -1.32
C LYS A 165 44.04 -20.61 -0.78
N LEU A 166 43.01 -21.08 -1.48
CA LEU A 166 41.62 -20.98 -1.02
C LEU A 166 41.38 -21.73 0.30
N SER A 167 42.01 -22.90 0.48
CA SER A 167 41.91 -23.68 1.72
C SER A 167 42.58 -22.97 2.90
N GLN A 168 43.72 -22.31 2.69
CA GLN A 168 44.39 -21.48 3.69
C GLN A 168 43.58 -20.25 4.02
N GLU A 169 42.98 -19.60 3.02
CA GLU A 169 42.13 -18.43 3.22
C GLU A 169 40.87 -18.78 4.02
N GLN A 170 40.20 -19.89 3.69
CA GLN A 170 39.08 -20.39 4.50
C GLN A 170 39.50 -20.63 5.95
N HIS A 171 40.66 -21.27 6.17
CA HIS A 171 41.19 -21.54 7.51
C HIS A 171 41.50 -20.24 8.26
N ARG A 172 42.07 -19.24 7.57
CA ARG A 172 42.33 -17.90 8.13
C ARG A 172 41.02 -17.22 8.52
N ILE A 173 40.00 -17.23 7.65
CA ILE A 173 38.68 -16.65 7.94
C ILE A 173 38.04 -17.31 9.17
N GLN A 174 38.20 -18.63 9.32
CA GLN A 174 37.58 -19.37 10.42
C GLN A 174 38.32 -19.24 11.77
N HIS A 175 39.65 -19.19 11.75
CA HIS A 175 40.48 -19.30 12.97
C HIS A 175 41.27 -18.03 13.32
N SER A 176 41.33 -17.04 12.43
CA SER A 176 41.94 -15.74 12.74
C SER A 176 41.05 -14.96 13.70
N ASN A 177 41.68 -14.22 14.62
CA ASN A 177 40.97 -13.24 15.46
C ASN A 177 40.54 -11.99 14.68
N GLU A 178 40.95 -11.85 13.42
CA GLU A 178 40.59 -10.74 12.53
C GLU A 178 39.11 -10.79 12.10
N TYR A 179 38.49 -11.98 12.09
CA TYR A 179 37.13 -12.17 11.61
C TYR A 179 36.21 -12.68 12.71
N LEU A 180 35.16 -11.90 12.99
CA LEU A 180 34.06 -12.31 13.88
C LEU A 180 32.88 -12.89 13.09
N TYR A 181 32.91 -12.80 11.76
CA TYR A 181 31.88 -13.24 10.84
C TYR A 181 32.53 -13.75 9.53
N PRO A 182 31.98 -14.79 8.88
CA PRO A 182 30.81 -15.57 9.29
C PRO A 182 31.13 -16.58 10.41
N LYS A 183 30.09 -17.15 11.01
CA LYS A 183 30.23 -18.17 12.06
C LYS A 183 30.23 -19.57 11.44
N TRP A 184 31.11 -20.43 11.93
CA TRP A 184 31.29 -21.81 11.46
C TRP A 184 30.81 -22.81 12.50
N PHE A 185 30.15 -23.88 12.06
CA PHE A 185 29.45 -24.80 12.96
C PHE A 185 30.42 -25.61 13.84
N ILE A 186 31.51 -26.12 13.25
CA ILE A 186 32.60 -26.80 13.94
C ILE A 186 33.96 -26.26 13.49
N PRO A 187 35.02 -26.33 14.31
CA PRO A 187 36.37 -25.90 13.94
C PRO A 187 36.93 -26.56 12.67
N ASN A 188 36.64 -27.86 12.46
CA ASN A 188 37.12 -28.59 11.29
C ASN A 188 36.00 -28.73 10.24
N THR A 189 35.69 -27.62 9.58
CA THR A 189 34.62 -27.56 8.57
C THR A 189 34.93 -28.44 7.35
N LEU A 190 33.91 -29.09 6.78
CA LEU A 190 34.04 -29.80 5.50
C LEU A 190 34.52 -28.85 4.39
N LYS A 191 35.66 -29.16 3.78
CA LYS A 191 36.15 -28.52 2.55
C LYS A 191 35.85 -29.42 1.36
N TYR A 192 35.10 -28.92 0.38
CA TYR A 192 34.74 -29.64 -0.83
C TYR A 192 35.34 -28.95 -2.06
N TYR A 193 36.13 -29.69 -2.84
CA TYR A 193 36.96 -29.12 -3.90
C TYR A 193 36.25 -29.26 -5.26
N VAL A 194 35.96 -28.13 -5.90
CA VAL A 194 35.20 -28.07 -7.17
C VAL A 194 36.09 -27.50 -8.27
N LEU A 195 36.39 -28.32 -9.28
CA LEU A 195 37.07 -27.88 -10.49
C LEU A 195 36.02 -27.47 -11.53
N LEU A 196 35.97 -26.19 -11.89
CA LEU A 196 35.13 -25.69 -12.97
C LEU A 196 35.86 -25.84 -14.31
N HIS A 197 35.15 -26.35 -15.30
CA HIS A 197 35.66 -26.47 -16.65
C HIS A 197 34.71 -25.84 -17.66
N ASP A 198 35.24 -24.92 -18.46
CA ASP A 198 34.54 -24.31 -19.58
C ASP A 198 34.68 -25.21 -20.82
N VAL A 199 33.60 -25.88 -21.20
CA VAL A 199 33.58 -26.82 -22.31
C VAL A 199 33.82 -26.14 -23.67
N SER A 200 33.49 -24.85 -23.79
CA SER A 200 33.62 -24.12 -25.06
C SER A 200 35.04 -23.69 -25.39
N THR A 201 35.88 -23.46 -24.38
CA THR A 201 37.23 -22.89 -24.56
C THR A 201 38.36 -23.70 -23.91
N GLY A 202 38.03 -24.61 -22.98
CA GLY A 202 39.02 -25.36 -22.20
C GLY A 202 39.45 -26.67 -22.86
N GLU A 203 40.64 -27.14 -22.49
CA GLU A 203 41.14 -28.47 -22.88
C GLU A 203 40.65 -29.54 -21.90
N GLU A 204 39.79 -30.45 -22.36
CA GLU A 204 39.15 -31.46 -21.52
C GLU A 204 40.15 -32.45 -20.91
N GLN A 205 41.16 -32.89 -21.67
CA GLN A 205 42.20 -33.82 -21.19
C GLN A 205 43.00 -33.24 -20.01
N ARG A 206 43.25 -31.93 -20.03
CA ARG A 206 43.91 -31.23 -18.94
C ARG A 206 43.02 -31.23 -17.69
N ALA A 207 41.74 -30.89 -17.84
CA ALA A 207 40.79 -30.87 -16.73
C ALA A 207 40.59 -32.25 -16.08
N ASP A 208 40.49 -33.31 -16.89
CA ASP A 208 40.36 -34.68 -16.38
C ASP A 208 41.66 -35.10 -15.65
N SER A 209 42.84 -34.74 -16.16
CA SER A 209 44.13 -35.02 -15.52
C SER A 209 44.28 -34.32 -14.16
N ILE A 210 43.92 -33.04 -14.08
CA ILE A 210 43.89 -32.28 -12.81
C ILE A 210 42.88 -32.91 -11.84
N TYR A 211 41.72 -33.34 -12.34
CA TYR A 211 40.70 -33.96 -11.51
C TYR A 211 41.16 -35.30 -10.91
N GLU A 212 41.90 -36.13 -11.67
CA GLU A 212 42.54 -37.33 -11.12
C GLU A 212 43.58 -36.99 -10.04
N GLU A 213 44.39 -35.94 -10.24
CA GLU A 213 45.31 -35.46 -9.20
C GLU A 213 44.55 -35.01 -7.94
N MET A 214 43.44 -34.27 -8.09
CA MET A 214 42.60 -33.85 -6.96
C MET A 214 42.04 -35.05 -6.19
N LYS A 215 41.58 -36.10 -6.88
CA LYS A 215 41.09 -37.33 -6.23
C LYS A 215 42.17 -38.01 -5.40
N GLN A 216 43.41 -38.04 -5.90
CA GLN A 216 44.54 -38.61 -5.17
C GLN A 216 44.90 -37.77 -3.93
N ARG A 217 44.83 -36.43 -4.04
CA ARG A 217 45.24 -35.52 -2.97
C ARG A 217 44.19 -35.30 -1.88
N TYR A 218 42.93 -35.13 -2.25
CA TYR A 218 41.84 -34.77 -1.34
C TYR A 218 40.78 -35.87 -1.16
N GLY A 219 40.92 -36.99 -1.89
CA GLY A 219 40.01 -38.12 -1.86
C GLY A 219 38.85 -37.99 -2.84
N THR A 220 38.40 -39.13 -3.36
CA THR A 220 37.34 -39.22 -4.38
C THR A 220 35.98 -38.65 -3.94
N GLN A 221 35.69 -38.69 -2.64
CA GLN A 221 34.42 -38.21 -2.08
C GLN A 221 34.41 -36.70 -1.80
N GLY A 222 35.58 -36.04 -1.83
CA GLY A 222 35.75 -34.62 -1.51
C GLY A 222 35.94 -33.72 -2.74
N CYS A 223 35.86 -34.27 -3.95
CA CYS A 223 36.20 -33.57 -5.19
C CYS A 223 35.11 -33.73 -6.27
N TYR A 224 34.85 -32.68 -7.05
CA TYR A 224 33.97 -32.75 -8.21
C TYR A 224 34.52 -31.94 -9.41
N LEU A 225 34.35 -32.46 -10.62
CA LEU A 225 34.61 -31.76 -11.87
C LEU A 225 33.29 -31.31 -12.50
N LEU A 226 33.02 -30.02 -12.47
CA LEU A 226 31.80 -29.43 -13.02
C LEU A 226 32.09 -28.81 -14.40
N LYS A 227 31.62 -29.48 -15.45
CA LYS A 227 31.73 -29.06 -16.86
C LYS A 227 30.51 -28.20 -17.24
N ILE A 228 30.72 -26.92 -17.55
CA ILE A 228 29.66 -25.96 -17.93
C ILE A 228 30.04 -25.18 -19.19
N ASN A 229 29.16 -24.28 -19.63
CA ASN A 229 29.32 -23.46 -20.84
C ASN A 229 29.42 -24.31 -22.12
N SER A 230 28.54 -25.31 -22.27
CA SER A 230 28.57 -26.20 -23.45
C SER A 230 27.91 -25.60 -24.70
N ARG A 231 27.38 -24.37 -24.63
CA ARG A 231 26.67 -23.74 -25.76
C ARG A 231 27.65 -23.21 -26.80
N VAL A 232 27.55 -23.72 -28.03
CA VAL A 232 28.39 -23.30 -29.17
C VAL A 232 27.83 -22.02 -29.78
N SER A 233 28.67 -21.02 -30.04
CA SER A 233 28.32 -19.65 -30.44
C SER A 233 27.54 -19.49 -31.77
N ASN A 234 27.14 -20.57 -32.45
CA ASN A 234 26.68 -20.56 -33.85
C ASN A 234 25.36 -21.31 -34.15
N ARG A 235 24.45 -21.54 -33.17
CA ARG A 235 23.10 -22.06 -33.47
C ARG A 235 22.02 -21.01 -33.20
N GLY A 236 21.10 -20.91 -34.17
CA GLY A 236 20.09 -19.87 -34.33
C GLY A 236 19.18 -19.62 -33.13
N THR A 237 18.50 -18.49 -33.21
CA THR A 237 17.69 -17.77 -32.21
C THR A 237 16.51 -18.51 -31.57
N ASP A 238 16.37 -19.84 -31.70
CA ASP A 238 15.12 -20.55 -31.40
C ASP A 238 15.11 -21.46 -30.14
N GLU A 239 16.25 -21.69 -29.46
CA GLU A 239 16.22 -22.41 -28.17
C GLU A 239 15.99 -21.43 -27.00
N GLN A 240 14.71 -21.26 -26.63
CA GLN A 240 14.31 -20.63 -25.36
C GLN A 240 14.63 -21.58 -24.19
N ILE A 241 15.83 -21.43 -23.62
CA ILE A 241 16.21 -22.12 -22.38
C ILE A 241 15.51 -21.42 -21.21
N PRO A 242 14.87 -22.17 -20.27
CA PRO A 242 14.27 -21.58 -19.09
C PRO A 242 15.28 -20.77 -18.27
N ASP A 243 14.86 -19.62 -17.72
CA ASP A 243 15.63 -18.82 -16.76
C ASP A 243 15.21 -19.17 -15.32
N PRO A 244 15.77 -20.22 -14.70
CA PRO A 244 15.42 -20.62 -13.34
C PRO A 244 15.86 -19.59 -12.28
N TRP A 245 16.72 -18.63 -12.62
CA TRP A 245 17.26 -17.62 -11.69
C TRP A 245 16.34 -16.42 -11.47
N SER A 246 15.42 -16.18 -12.42
CA SER A 246 14.45 -15.07 -12.39
C SER A 246 13.74 -14.93 -11.03
N GLN A 247 13.30 -16.04 -10.44
CA GLN A 247 12.62 -16.09 -9.13
C GLN A 247 13.53 -15.77 -7.91
N TYR A 248 14.84 -15.88 -8.05
CA TYR A 248 15.80 -15.75 -6.94
C TYR A 248 16.60 -14.45 -6.94
N LEU A 249 16.76 -13.82 -8.11
CA LEU A 249 17.65 -12.67 -8.29
C LEU A 249 16.90 -11.33 -8.35
N GLN A 250 15.62 -11.31 -8.76
CA GLN A 250 14.81 -10.08 -8.66
C GLN A 250 14.68 -9.57 -7.22
N LYS A 251 14.93 -10.43 -6.22
CA LYS A 251 14.97 -10.10 -4.78
C LYS A 251 16.32 -9.59 -4.27
N ASN A 252 17.42 -9.76 -5.02
CA ASN A 252 18.80 -9.59 -4.52
C ASN A 252 19.59 -8.41 -5.13
N THR A 253 19.02 -7.64 -6.07
CA THR A 253 19.74 -6.55 -6.80
C THR A 253 20.35 -5.47 -5.88
N ILE A 254 19.96 -5.40 -4.61
CA ILE A 254 20.40 -4.38 -3.65
C ILE A 254 21.71 -4.76 -2.91
N GLN A 255 22.09 -6.05 -2.87
CA GLN A 255 23.24 -6.50 -2.07
C GLN A 255 24.60 -6.36 -2.78
N ASN A 256 24.62 -6.35 -4.11
CA ASN A 256 25.86 -6.25 -4.91
C ASN A 256 26.23 -4.81 -5.33
N GLN A 257 25.43 -3.79 -4.97
CA GLN A 257 25.76 -2.39 -5.29
C GLN A 257 26.79 -1.75 -4.34
N GLN A 258 27.33 -2.50 -3.38
CA GLN A 258 28.24 -1.96 -2.38
C GLN A 258 29.73 -1.97 -2.80
N ASP A 259 30.07 -2.53 -3.97
CA ASP A 259 31.46 -2.67 -4.45
C ASP A 259 31.87 -1.69 -5.57
N CYS A 260 31.11 -0.61 -5.81
CA CYS A 260 31.50 0.44 -6.77
C CYS A 260 31.25 1.83 -6.19
N TYR A 261 32.22 2.38 -5.47
CA TYR A 261 32.31 3.81 -5.18
C TYR A 261 33.51 4.38 -5.94
N GLU A 262 33.24 5.10 -7.02
CA GLU A 262 34.05 6.25 -7.43
C GLU A 262 33.13 7.44 -7.74
N ASP A 263 33.71 8.62 -7.49
CA ASP A 263 33.14 9.94 -7.23
C ASP A 263 32.28 10.53 -8.35
N GLY A 264 31.22 11.28 -7.98
CA GLY A 264 30.44 12.11 -8.92
C GLY A 264 29.11 12.60 -8.33
N PRO A 265 28.85 13.93 -8.27
CA PRO A 265 27.66 14.46 -7.62
C PRO A 265 26.43 14.35 -8.53
N TYR A 266 25.52 13.45 -8.20
CA TYR A 266 24.18 13.44 -8.80
C TYR A 266 23.34 14.55 -8.18
N THR A 267 23.10 15.61 -8.95
CA THR A 267 22.14 16.67 -8.65
C THR A 267 20.72 16.15 -8.88
N VAL A 268 19.99 15.92 -7.79
CA VAL A 268 18.54 15.69 -7.83
C VAL A 268 17.86 17.05 -8.01
N ILE A 269 17.21 17.26 -9.16
CA ILE A 269 16.36 18.43 -9.40
C ILE A 269 15.12 18.28 -8.52
N SER A 270 15.15 18.98 -7.39
CA SER A 270 13.99 19.20 -6.53
C SER A 270 13.13 20.32 -7.13
N ASN A 271 11.95 19.97 -7.62
CA ASN A 271 10.91 20.95 -7.89
C ASN A 271 10.44 21.52 -6.55
N LYS A 272 10.83 22.77 -6.26
CA LYS A 272 10.27 23.56 -5.16
C LYS A 272 8.82 23.93 -5.47
N SER A 273 7.88 23.11 -5.01
CA SER A 273 6.54 23.57 -4.66
C SER A 273 6.50 23.80 -3.15
N THR A 274 6.08 24.98 -2.76
CA THR A 274 5.98 25.48 -1.39
C THR A 274 5.03 24.61 -0.56
N ASP A 275 5.58 23.72 0.26
CA ASP A 275 4.84 22.97 1.27
C ASP A 275 4.43 23.91 2.41
N HIS A 276 3.15 24.31 2.43
CA HIS A 276 2.50 24.79 3.65
C HIS A 276 2.14 23.56 4.50
N LEU A 277 3.05 23.17 5.40
CA LEU A 277 2.77 22.21 6.46
C LEU A 277 1.81 22.84 7.48
N ILE A 278 0.55 22.41 7.47
CA ILE A 278 -0.34 22.56 8.63
C ILE A 278 0.00 21.43 9.60
N SER A 279 0.47 21.83 10.79
CA SER A 279 0.82 20.97 11.91
C SER A 279 -0.33 20.03 12.28
N ASP A 280 0.02 18.75 12.50
CA ASP A 280 -0.83 17.74 13.13
C ASP A 280 -1.32 18.24 14.50
N GLY A 281 -2.63 18.10 14.71
CA GLY A 281 -3.30 18.40 15.98
C GLY A 281 -4.60 17.63 16.07
N LEU A 282 -4.52 16.33 16.39
CA LEU A 282 -5.67 15.57 16.89
C LEU A 282 -5.21 14.38 17.74
N ASP A 283 -4.76 14.65 18.97
CA ASP A 283 -4.87 13.70 20.07
C ASP A 283 -5.74 14.34 21.15
N SER A 284 -6.93 13.79 21.36
CA SER A 284 -7.76 14.06 22.54
C SER A 284 -8.18 12.73 23.11
N GLU A 285 -7.38 12.23 24.05
CA GLU A 285 -7.84 11.30 25.07
C GLU A 285 -8.45 12.10 26.22
N ILE A 286 -9.67 11.72 26.57
CA ILE A 286 -10.41 12.21 27.73
C ILE A 286 -9.68 11.77 29.00
N LYS A 287 -9.25 12.72 29.85
CA LYS A 287 -9.24 12.58 31.31
C LYS A 287 -9.07 13.92 32.02
N ASP A 288 -9.83 14.04 33.11
CA ASP A 288 -10.11 15.24 33.91
C ASP A 288 -8.89 15.99 34.49
N GLY A 289 -9.07 17.30 34.69
CA GLY A 289 -8.68 17.97 35.94
C GLY A 289 -7.40 18.83 35.98
N LEU A 290 -7.59 20.13 35.74
CA LEU A 290 -6.94 21.30 36.39
C LEU A 290 -5.51 21.76 36.02
N SER A 291 -5.50 23.01 35.53
CA SER A 291 -4.56 24.14 35.72
C SER A 291 -3.18 24.19 35.03
N ASN A 292 -3.12 25.13 34.07
CA ASN A 292 -1.95 25.72 33.44
C ASN A 292 -0.95 26.36 34.42
N ASN A 293 0.34 26.22 34.10
CA ASN A 293 1.32 27.31 34.09
C ASN A 293 2.64 26.83 33.44
N PHE A 294 2.91 27.22 32.19
CA PHE A 294 4.24 27.11 31.58
C PHE A 294 4.87 28.50 31.46
N LYS A 295 6.05 28.65 32.06
CA LYS A 295 7.07 29.66 31.71
C LYS A 295 8.18 28.96 30.92
N THR A 296 8.42 29.47 29.71
CA THR A 296 9.70 29.60 28.97
C THR A 296 10.82 28.58 29.19
N HIS A 297 11.22 27.88 28.11
CA HIS A 297 12.51 27.19 28.00
C HIS A 297 13.48 27.98 27.10
N PRO A 298 14.75 28.19 27.52
CA PRO A 298 15.78 28.89 26.76
C PRO A 298 16.61 27.91 25.92
N LEU A 299 17.09 28.36 24.75
CA LEU A 299 18.43 28.12 24.18
C LEU A 299 18.38 28.39 22.67
N GLN A 300 18.79 29.62 22.35
CA GLN A 300 19.05 30.17 21.03
C GLN A 300 20.53 30.57 21.02
N LEU A 301 21.26 30.18 19.97
CA LEU A 301 22.58 30.67 19.55
C LEU A 301 22.74 30.19 18.09
N GLU A 302 22.31 30.99 17.11
CA GLU A 302 23.08 32.00 16.37
C GLU A 302 24.19 31.44 15.47
N LEU A 303 24.03 31.63 14.16
CA LEU A 303 25.12 31.71 13.18
C LEU A 303 24.83 32.84 12.16
N PRO A 304 25.87 33.57 11.70
CA PRO A 304 25.72 34.92 11.18
C PRO A 304 25.49 35.02 9.67
N SER A 305 24.87 36.15 9.33
CA SER A 305 24.62 36.73 8.01
C SER A 305 25.88 36.99 7.18
N SER A 306 25.80 36.70 5.88
CA SER A 306 26.47 37.51 4.87
C SER A 306 25.62 37.61 3.60
N SER A 307 25.41 38.86 3.19
CA SER A 307 24.80 39.34 1.96
C SER A 307 25.73 39.17 0.76
N LEU A 308 25.21 38.90 -0.45
CA LEU A 308 25.41 39.77 -1.62
C LEU A 308 24.61 39.29 -2.84
N ASP A 309 23.94 40.26 -3.45
CA ASP A 309 23.71 40.58 -4.86
C ASP A 309 23.28 39.56 -5.93
N SER A 310 22.23 40.04 -6.61
CA SER A 310 21.63 39.66 -7.88
C SER A 310 22.57 39.86 -9.07
N THR A 311 22.49 38.99 -10.09
CA THR A 311 22.60 39.41 -11.50
C THR A 311 22.06 38.35 -12.47
N ASP A 312 21.36 38.86 -13.47
CA ASP A 312 20.69 38.19 -14.60
C ASP A 312 21.61 37.31 -15.47
N TYR A 313 21.07 36.24 -16.05
CA TYR A 313 21.40 35.82 -17.42
C TYR A 313 20.24 35.05 -18.09
N THR A 314 19.90 35.50 -19.30
CA THR A 314 18.95 34.95 -20.25
C THR A 314 19.62 33.91 -21.17
N LYS A 315 18.95 32.77 -21.47
CA LYS A 315 18.66 32.27 -22.84
C LYS A 315 18.22 30.79 -22.96
N ALA A 316 17.25 30.64 -23.86
CA ALA A 316 17.07 29.63 -24.91
C ALA A 316 16.47 28.24 -24.57
N ALA A 317 15.35 27.99 -25.26
CA ALA A 317 14.61 26.75 -25.35
C ALA A 317 15.31 25.70 -26.23
N ALA A 318 15.15 24.42 -25.88
CA ALA A 318 15.17 23.30 -26.82
C ALA A 318 14.37 22.12 -26.25
N SER A 319 13.44 21.61 -27.07
CA SER A 319 12.60 20.44 -26.81
C SER A 319 13.41 19.14 -26.83
N LEU A 320 13.17 18.23 -25.87
CA LEU A 320 13.62 16.84 -25.95
C LEU A 320 12.48 15.90 -25.54
N GLN A 321 12.05 15.10 -26.51
CA GLN A 321 11.16 13.96 -26.34
C GLN A 321 11.93 12.83 -25.64
N ASP A 322 11.47 12.38 -24.48
CA ASP A 322 12.04 11.23 -23.79
C ASP A 322 11.49 9.91 -24.36
N SER A 323 12.32 9.27 -25.19
CA SER A 323 12.18 7.86 -25.53
C SER A 323 12.57 7.00 -24.32
N LYS A 324 11.59 6.32 -23.72
CA LYS A 324 11.80 5.24 -22.74
C LYS A 324 12.73 4.16 -23.31
N LYS A 325 14.01 4.16 -22.93
CA LYS A 325 14.88 2.98 -23.10
C LYS A 325 14.64 2.02 -21.94
N SER A 326 13.95 0.92 -22.24
CA SER A 326 13.95 -0.28 -21.42
C SER A 326 15.38 -0.84 -21.35
N ASN A 327 15.87 -1.08 -20.14
CA ASN A 327 17.14 -1.77 -19.87
C ASN A 327 16.99 -3.25 -20.28
N SER A 328 17.30 -3.60 -21.53
CA SER A 328 17.46 -4.99 -21.94
C SER A 328 18.85 -5.48 -21.52
N GLY A 329 18.98 -5.93 -20.27
CA GLY A 329 20.20 -6.61 -19.80
C GLY A 329 20.43 -7.93 -20.54
N THR A 330 21.69 -8.27 -20.78
CA THR A 330 22.14 -9.55 -21.36
C THR A 330 21.46 -10.75 -20.65
N PRO A 331 20.96 -11.76 -21.38
CA PRO A 331 20.25 -12.89 -20.76
C PRO A 331 21.14 -13.67 -19.79
N ARG A 332 20.56 -14.11 -18.67
CA ARG A 332 21.23 -14.99 -17.68
C ARG A 332 21.40 -16.39 -18.26
N GLY A 333 22.48 -17.07 -17.90
CA GLY A 333 22.71 -18.45 -18.37
C GLY A 333 22.97 -18.54 -19.88
N ALA A 334 23.38 -17.45 -20.53
CA ALA A 334 23.49 -17.36 -21.99
C ALA A 334 24.40 -18.43 -22.61
N CYS A 335 25.44 -18.87 -21.88
CA CYS A 335 26.40 -19.89 -22.32
C CYS A 335 26.00 -21.32 -21.93
N LEU A 336 24.93 -21.50 -21.14
CA LEU A 336 24.51 -22.81 -20.63
C LEU A 336 23.52 -23.50 -21.58
N THR A 337 23.58 -24.83 -21.58
CA THR A 337 22.60 -25.72 -22.18
C THR A 337 21.75 -26.41 -21.10
N LEU A 338 20.66 -27.09 -21.49
CA LEU A 338 19.90 -27.94 -20.55
C LEU A 338 20.77 -29.06 -19.95
N THR A 339 21.73 -29.59 -20.71
CA THR A 339 22.71 -30.55 -20.19
C THR A 339 23.59 -29.92 -19.11
N ASP A 340 23.98 -28.65 -19.26
CA ASP A 340 24.71 -27.95 -18.19
C ASP A 340 23.84 -27.76 -16.94
N HIS A 341 22.54 -27.47 -17.10
CA HIS A 341 21.61 -27.43 -15.96
C HIS A 341 21.54 -28.77 -15.22
N ASP A 342 21.51 -29.88 -15.95
CA ASP A 342 21.50 -31.22 -15.36
C ASP A 342 22.83 -31.56 -14.66
N ARG A 343 23.97 -31.16 -15.24
CA ARG A 343 25.29 -31.29 -14.60
C ARG A 343 25.40 -30.47 -13.32
N ILE A 344 24.89 -29.25 -13.29
CA ILE A 344 24.85 -28.43 -12.07
C ILE A 344 23.95 -29.08 -11.01
N ARG A 345 22.79 -29.61 -11.42
CA ARG A 345 21.90 -30.35 -10.50
C ARG A 345 22.57 -31.60 -9.93
N GLN A 346 23.23 -32.39 -10.78
CA GLN A 346 23.95 -33.58 -10.36
C GLN A 346 25.12 -33.25 -9.44
N PHE A 347 25.85 -32.16 -9.70
CA PHE A 347 26.90 -31.66 -8.81
C PHE A 347 26.36 -31.38 -7.40
N ILE A 348 25.27 -30.62 -7.27
CA ILE A 348 24.69 -30.30 -5.98
C ILE A 348 24.17 -31.55 -5.26
N GLN A 349 23.57 -32.49 -6.00
CA GLN A 349 23.17 -33.79 -5.46
C GLN A 349 24.38 -34.55 -4.91
N GLU A 350 25.44 -34.72 -5.72
CA GLU A 350 26.64 -35.47 -5.34
C GLU A 350 27.38 -34.83 -4.16
N PHE A 351 27.55 -33.51 -4.16
CA PHE A 351 28.06 -32.77 -3.00
C PHE A 351 27.27 -33.09 -1.73
N THR A 352 25.94 -33.04 -1.84
CA THR A 352 25.07 -33.25 -0.67
C THR A 352 25.14 -34.68 -0.15
N PHE A 353 25.10 -35.67 -1.06
CA PHE A 353 25.08 -37.09 -0.74
C PHE A 353 26.42 -37.64 -0.26
N ARG A 354 27.51 -37.26 -0.93
CA ARG A 354 28.85 -37.83 -0.67
C ARG A 354 29.70 -36.99 0.25
N GLY A 355 29.47 -35.67 0.27
CA GLY A 355 30.21 -34.74 1.11
C GLY A 355 29.43 -34.34 2.37
N LEU A 356 28.37 -33.56 2.18
CA LEU A 356 27.70 -32.83 3.26
C LEU A 356 27.05 -33.74 4.30
N LEU A 357 26.16 -34.63 3.88
CA LEU A 357 25.40 -35.47 4.82
C LEU A 357 26.28 -36.46 5.60
N PRO A 358 27.27 -37.15 4.97
CA PRO A 358 28.22 -37.97 5.71
C PRO A 358 29.03 -37.17 6.75
N HIS A 359 29.38 -35.92 6.42
CA HIS A 359 30.05 -35.03 7.37
C HIS A 359 29.13 -34.66 8.54
N ILE A 360 27.88 -34.29 8.26
CA ILE A 360 26.88 -33.99 9.30
C ILE A 360 26.64 -35.21 10.19
N GLU A 361 26.45 -36.39 9.60
CA GLU A 361 26.26 -37.65 10.31
C GLU A 361 27.43 -37.96 11.25
N LYS A 362 28.68 -37.80 10.76
CA LYS A 362 29.88 -37.95 11.58
C LYS A 362 29.91 -36.96 12.73
N THR A 363 29.56 -35.70 12.48
CA THR A 363 29.53 -34.64 13.50
C THR A 363 28.47 -34.93 14.56
N ILE A 364 27.26 -35.36 14.18
CA ILE A 364 26.20 -35.74 15.13
C ILE A 364 26.67 -36.90 16.02
N ARG A 365 27.30 -37.94 15.44
CA ARG A 365 27.85 -39.06 16.24
C ARG A 365 28.93 -38.59 17.21
N GLN A 366 29.87 -37.75 16.75
CA GLN A 366 30.93 -37.21 17.61
C GLN A 366 30.37 -36.40 18.78
N LEU A 367 29.38 -35.54 18.54
CA LEU A 367 28.68 -34.79 19.59
C LEU A 367 28.00 -35.73 20.57
N ASN A 368 27.30 -36.76 20.08
CA ASN A 368 26.64 -37.74 20.92
C ASN A 368 27.62 -38.54 21.80
N ASP A 369 28.73 -39.01 21.23
CA ASP A 369 29.77 -39.76 21.94
C ASP A 369 30.43 -38.90 23.04
N GLN A 370 30.67 -37.62 22.76
CA GLN A 370 31.17 -36.65 23.76
C GLN A 370 30.17 -36.45 24.91
N LEU A 371 28.86 -36.45 24.63
CA LEU A 371 27.82 -36.31 25.66
C LEU A 371 27.65 -37.59 26.49
N ILE A 372 27.72 -38.77 25.87
CA ILE A 372 27.61 -40.06 26.57
C ILE A 372 28.83 -40.32 27.45
N SER A 373 30.04 -40.10 26.94
CA SER A 373 31.29 -40.29 27.70
C SER A 373 31.33 -39.42 28.97
N ARG A 374 30.76 -38.21 28.92
CA ARG A 374 30.62 -37.34 30.11
C ARG A 374 29.54 -37.81 31.09
N LYS A 375 28.45 -38.44 30.63
CA LYS A 375 27.42 -39.00 31.52
C LYS A 375 27.95 -40.16 32.39
N GLY A 376 28.98 -40.88 31.93
CA GLY A 376 29.65 -41.95 32.70
C GLY A 376 30.52 -41.46 33.87
N LEU A 377 30.87 -40.16 33.94
CA LEU A 377 31.82 -39.57 34.91
C LEU A 377 31.19 -38.51 35.85
N SER A 378 29.87 -38.61 36.07
CA SER A 378 29.06 -37.97 37.13
C SER A 378 28.27 -36.69 36.79
N ARG A 379 26.99 -36.71 37.16
CA ARG A 379 26.16 -35.52 37.50
C ARG A 379 26.41 -35.03 38.95
N SER A 380 27.31 -35.66 39.70
CA SER A 380 27.51 -35.44 41.14
C SER A 380 28.75 -34.61 41.48
N LEU A 381 29.78 -34.57 40.63
CA LEU A 381 31.08 -33.96 40.99
C LEU A 381 31.29 -32.53 40.47
N PHE A 382 30.48 -32.05 39.53
CA PHE A 382 30.65 -30.71 38.93
C PHE A 382 29.93 -29.58 39.67
N SER A 383 28.91 -29.87 40.49
CA SER A 383 28.34 -28.87 41.42
C SER A 383 29.25 -28.64 42.64
N ALA A 384 30.01 -29.67 43.04
CA ALA A 384 30.86 -29.64 44.23
C ALA A 384 32.25 -29.00 43.99
N THR A 385 32.79 -29.02 42.78
CA THR A 385 34.14 -28.50 42.49
C THR A 385 34.20 -26.98 42.27
N LYS A 386 33.05 -26.31 42.03
CA LYS A 386 32.97 -24.84 42.07
C LYS A 386 33.20 -24.27 43.49
N LYS A 387 33.10 -25.11 44.54
CA LYS A 387 33.32 -24.71 45.94
C LYS A 387 34.74 -24.93 46.48
N TRP A 388 35.62 -25.67 45.79
CA TRP A 388 36.93 -26.02 46.38
C TRP A 388 38.16 -25.40 45.71
N PHE A 389 38.03 -24.79 44.52
CA PHE A 389 39.16 -24.13 43.83
C PHE A 389 39.05 -22.60 43.72
N SER A 390 38.03 -21.98 44.33
CA SER A 390 37.91 -20.51 44.46
C SER A 390 38.59 -20.02 45.74
N GLY A 391 39.89 -20.28 45.87
CA GLY A 391 40.72 -19.76 46.96
C GLY A 391 41.30 -18.38 46.62
N SER A 392 40.46 -17.35 46.53
CA SER A 392 40.88 -15.94 46.65
C SER A 392 39.64 -15.06 46.91
N LYS A 393 39.71 -14.33 48.02
CA LYS A 393 38.73 -13.42 48.62
C LYS A 393 37.73 -12.80 47.61
N VAL A 394 36.47 -13.23 47.67
CA VAL A 394 35.34 -12.47 47.14
C VAL A 394 35.00 -11.38 48.15
N PRO A 395 34.97 -10.08 47.79
CA PRO A 395 34.36 -9.08 48.64
C PRO A 395 32.83 -9.27 48.60
N GLU A 396 32.20 -9.36 49.78
CA GLU A 396 30.76 -9.15 49.91
C GLU A 396 30.40 -7.80 49.29
N LYS A 397 29.79 -7.83 48.10
CA LYS A 397 29.07 -6.70 47.53
C LYS A 397 27.64 -7.12 47.24
N SER A 398 26.76 -6.55 48.05
CA SER A 398 25.35 -6.20 47.84
C SER A 398 24.51 -7.00 46.84
N ILE A 399 23.39 -7.51 47.36
CA ILE A 399 22.26 -8.17 46.70
C ILE A 399 21.52 -7.29 45.64
N ASN A 400 22.06 -6.13 45.26
CA ASN A 400 21.41 -5.15 44.36
C ASN A 400 21.94 -5.09 42.91
N GLU A 401 22.86 -5.98 42.50
CA GLU A 401 23.32 -6.08 41.10
C GLU A 401 22.93 -7.42 40.44
N LEU A 402 21.64 -7.69 40.32
CA LEU A 402 21.07 -8.79 39.52
C LEU A 402 20.66 -8.33 38.10
N LYS A 403 21.31 -7.28 37.56
CA LYS A 403 20.97 -6.72 36.25
C LYS A 403 21.70 -7.48 35.12
N ASN A 404 20.90 -8.25 34.37
CA ASN A 404 21.16 -8.90 33.06
C ASN A 404 22.13 -10.10 33.02
N THR A 405 21.58 -11.31 33.21
CA THR A 405 22.20 -12.60 32.80
C THR A 405 22.15 -12.84 31.28
N SER A 406 21.61 -11.91 30.48
CA SER A 406 21.60 -11.95 29.01
C SER A 406 23.00 -12.00 28.38
N GLY A 407 24.06 -11.71 29.16
CA GLY A 407 25.47 -11.79 28.75
C GLY A 407 26.22 -13.03 29.23
N LEU A 408 25.55 -14.03 29.84
CA LEU A 408 26.22 -15.28 30.21
C LEU A 408 26.62 -16.03 28.93
N LEU A 409 27.91 -16.03 28.58
CA LEU A 409 28.43 -16.87 27.50
C LEU A 409 28.77 -18.26 28.04
N TYR A 410 28.12 -19.28 27.50
CA TYR A 410 28.57 -20.66 27.70
C TYR A 410 29.92 -20.86 26.98
N PRO A 411 30.90 -21.52 27.61
CA PRO A 411 32.07 -21.96 26.87
C PRO A 411 31.63 -22.91 25.75
N PRO A 412 32.27 -22.88 24.56
CA PRO A 412 31.89 -23.72 23.42
C PRO A 412 31.76 -25.20 23.75
N GLU A 413 32.50 -25.69 24.76
CA GLU A 413 32.56 -27.08 25.22
C GLU A 413 31.55 -27.43 26.33
N ALA A 414 30.71 -26.50 26.78
CA ALA A 414 29.70 -26.77 27.79
C ALA A 414 28.72 -27.87 27.32
N PRO A 415 28.41 -28.89 28.16
CA PRO A 415 27.55 -29.99 27.74
C PRO A 415 26.16 -29.51 27.28
N GLU A 416 25.59 -28.49 27.91
CA GLU A 416 24.30 -27.88 27.54
C GLU A 416 24.36 -27.27 26.14
N LEU A 417 25.47 -26.58 25.83
CA LEU A 417 25.69 -25.98 24.52
C LEU A 417 26.01 -27.03 23.44
N GLN A 418 26.71 -28.11 23.80
CA GLN A 418 26.94 -29.25 22.90
C GLN A 418 25.64 -29.99 22.58
N ILE A 419 24.71 -30.12 23.54
CA ILE A 419 23.35 -30.61 23.29
C ILE A 419 22.61 -29.64 22.35
N ARG A 420 22.73 -28.32 22.55
CA ARG A 420 22.12 -27.33 21.64
C ARG A 420 22.67 -27.44 20.22
N LYS A 421 23.99 -27.56 20.03
CA LYS A 421 24.62 -27.81 18.72
C LYS A 421 24.05 -29.05 18.06
N MET A 422 24.01 -30.18 18.78
CA MET A 422 23.46 -31.42 18.23
C MET A 422 21.99 -31.26 17.82
N ALA A 423 21.19 -30.54 18.60
CA ALA A 423 19.80 -30.25 18.29
C ALA A 423 19.62 -29.41 17.02
N ASP A 424 20.37 -28.31 16.90
CA ASP A 424 20.35 -27.42 15.72
C ASP A 424 20.78 -28.20 14.46
N LEU A 425 21.83 -29.02 14.55
CA LEU A 425 22.29 -29.85 13.42
C LEU A 425 21.25 -30.89 13.00
N CYS A 426 20.62 -31.58 13.96
CA CYS A 426 19.53 -32.52 13.70
C CYS A 426 18.32 -31.82 13.06
N PHE A 427 18.01 -30.59 13.47
CA PHE A 427 16.92 -29.80 12.91
C PHE A 427 17.15 -29.47 11.43
N LEU A 428 18.36 -29.04 11.07
CA LEU A 428 18.75 -28.69 9.70
C LEU A 428 18.69 -29.88 8.72
N VAL A 429 18.78 -31.11 9.22
CA VAL A 429 18.63 -32.36 8.45
C VAL A 429 17.29 -33.06 8.70
N GLN A 430 16.28 -32.32 9.17
CA GLN A 430 14.91 -32.79 9.36
C GLN A 430 14.75 -33.96 10.35
N HIS A 431 15.70 -34.18 11.25
CA HIS A 431 15.60 -35.18 12.32
C HIS A 431 14.90 -34.60 13.55
N TYR A 432 13.63 -34.19 13.37
CA TYR A 432 12.88 -33.38 14.35
C TYR A 432 12.62 -34.08 15.69
N GLU A 433 12.51 -35.42 15.71
CA GLU A 433 12.32 -36.19 16.95
C GLU A 433 13.53 -36.07 17.90
N LEU A 434 14.72 -36.27 17.35
CA LEU A 434 15.98 -36.14 18.10
C LEU A 434 16.24 -34.67 18.44
N ALA A 435 16.01 -33.76 17.49
CA ALA A 435 16.14 -32.32 17.72
C ALA A 435 15.25 -31.86 18.90
N TYR A 436 13.97 -32.24 18.92
CA TYR A 436 13.04 -31.95 20.02
C TYR A 436 13.57 -32.48 21.36
N SER A 437 14.01 -33.73 21.41
CA SER A 437 14.53 -34.36 22.63
C SER A 437 15.74 -33.62 23.19
N CYS A 438 16.64 -33.18 22.30
CA CYS A 438 17.81 -32.39 22.67
C CYS A 438 17.43 -30.98 23.14
N TYR A 439 16.58 -30.24 22.41
CA TYR A 439 16.11 -28.91 22.84
C TYR A 439 15.37 -28.95 24.17
N HIS A 440 14.50 -29.95 24.36
CA HIS A 440 13.75 -30.12 25.60
C HIS A 440 14.67 -30.32 26.80
N THR A 441 15.77 -31.06 26.60
CA THR A 441 16.80 -31.25 27.62
C THR A 441 17.58 -29.96 27.86
N ALA A 442 18.16 -29.36 26.82
CA ALA A 442 18.99 -28.16 26.93
C ALA A 442 18.25 -26.98 27.58
N LYS A 443 16.97 -26.78 27.22
CA LYS A 443 16.10 -25.78 27.83
C LYS A 443 16.08 -25.88 29.36
N LYS A 444 15.95 -27.10 29.92
CA LYS A 444 15.85 -27.30 31.37
C LYS A 444 17.12 -26.80 32.05
N ASP A 445 18.27 -27.13 31.47
CA ASP A 445 19.57 -26.76 32.03
C ASP A 445 19.80 -25.24 31.90
N PHE A 446 19.50 -24.63 30.75
CA PHE A 446 19.57 -23.17 30.58
C PHE A 446 18.65 -22.38 31.53
N LEU A 447 17.46 -22.89 31.83
CA LEU A 447 16.55 -22.28 32.80
C LEU A 447 17.10 -22.38 34.23
N ASN A 448 17.69 -23.50 34.61
CA ASN A 448 18.31 -23.68 35.93
C ASN A 448 19.47 -22.69 36.12
N ASP A 449 20.24 -22.44 35.06
CA ASP A 449 21.38 -21.51 35.05
C ASP A 449 20.97 -20.04 34.86
N GLN A 450 19.67 -19.74 34.70
CA GLN A 450 19.16 -18.40 34.39
C GLN A 450 19.75 -17.78 33.11
N ALA A 451 20.13 -18.63 32.15
CA ALA A 451 20.67 -18.24 30.85
C ALA A 451 19.54 -17.94 29.85
N MET A 452 18.82 -16.85 30.08
CA MET A 452 17.51 -16.59 29.48
C MET A 452 17.51 -16.55 27.94
N LEU A 453 18.57 -16.04 27.30
CA LEU A 453 18.69 -16.03 25.84
C LEU A 453 18.75 -17.47 25.25
N TYR A 454 19.56 -18.33 25.87
CA TYR A 454 19.72 -19.73 25.46
C TYR A 454 18.45 -20.53 25.75
N ALA A 455 17.82 -20.29 26.91
CA ALA A 455 16.56 -20.90 27.28
C ALA A 455 15.43 -20.55 26.29
N ALA A 456 15.34 -19.28 25.86
CA ALA A 456 14.36 -18.83 24.87
C ALA A 456 14.56 -19.51 23.51
N GLY A 457 15.81 -19.61 23.03
CA GLY A 457 16.10 -20.30 21.77
C GLY A 457 15.82 -21.80 21.82
N ALA A 458 16.08 -22.44 22.97
CA ALA A 458 15.74 -23.85 23.19
C ALA A 458 14.21 -24.06 23.27
N LEU A 459 13.47 -23.15 23.90
CA LEU A 459 12.00 -23.16 23.93
C LEU A 459 11.40 -23.02 22.53
N GLU A 460 11.86 -22.02 21.76
CA GLU A 460 11.42 -21.75 20.38
C GLU A 460 11.57 -23.01 19.53
N MET A 461 12.79 -23.53 19.44
CA MET A 461 13.06 -24.65 18.54
C MET A 461 12.52 -25.99 19.05
N ALA A 462 12.33 -26.17 20.37
CA ALA A 462 11.55 -27.30 20.88
C ALA A 462 10.09 -27.25 20.40
N ALA A 463 9.47 -26.07 20.43
CA ALA A 463 8.08 -25.93 19.99
C ALA A 463 7.93 -26.17 18.49
N VAL A 464 8.84 -25.62 17.68
CA VAL A 464 8.86 -25.82 16.23
C VAL A 464 9.15 -27.28 15.87
N SER A 465 10.12 -27.93 16.54
CA SER A 465 10.44 -29.34 16.29
C SER A 465 9.27 -30.26 16.60
N ALA A 466 8.55 -30.01 17.71
CA ALA A 466 7.37 -30.78 18.08
C ALA A 466 6.25 -30.70 17.02
N PHE A 467 6.08 -29.53 16.38
CA PHE A 467 5.11 -29.35 15.30
C PHE A 467 5.49 -30.14 14.02
N LEU A 468 6.79 -30.20 13.70
CA LEU A 468 7.29 -30.84 12.46
C LEU A 468 7.41 -32.37 12.54
N GLN A 469 7.15 -32.99 13.69
CA GLN A 469 7.24 -34.44 13.84
C GLN A 469 6.24 -35.19 12.94
N PRO A 470 6.67 -36.18 12.14
CA PRO A 470 5.78 -36.99 11.32
C PRO A 470 4.73 -37.71 12.17
N GLY A 471 3.45 -37.59 11.79
CA GLY A 471 2.35 -38.24 12.52
C GLY A 471 2.01 -37.63 13.88
N ALA A 472 2.57 -36.46 14.20
CA ALA A 472 2.29 -35.58 15.35
C ALA A 472 1.61 -36.26 16.57
N PRO A 473 2.32 -37.10 17.34
CA PRO A 473 1.79 -37.63 18.59
C PRO A 473 1.61 -36.56 19.67
N ARG A 474 2.27 -35.38 19.53
CA ARG A 474 2.25 -34.29 20.51
C ARG A 474 1.69 -33.00 19.89
N PRO A 475 0.77 -32.30 20.58
CA PRO A 475 0.28 -31.01 20.11
C PRO A 475 1.39 -29.95 20.16
N TYR A 476 1.34 -28.98 19.24
CA TYR A 476 2.22 -27.79 19.25
C TYR A 476 2.19 -27.11 20.64
N PRO A 477 3.34 -27.03 21.36
CA PRO A 477 3.37 -26.49 22.72
C PRO A 477 3.42 -24.96 22.68
N ALA A 478 2.28 -24.31 22.39
CA ALA A 478 2.19 -22.85 22.24
C ALA A 478 2.75 -22.06 23.44
N HIS A 479 2.61 -22.59 24.66
CA HIS A 479 3.18 -21.99 25.88
C HIS A 479 4.72 -21.89 25.86
N TYR A 480 5.43 -22.81 25.19
CA TYR A 480 6.88 -22.70 25.04
C TYR A 480 7.23 -21.49 24.17
N MET A 481 6.52 -21.34 23.05
CA MET A 481 6.72 -20.23 22.13
C MET A 481 6.34 -18.89 22.78
N GLU A 482 5.23 -18.83 23.51
CA GLU A 482 4.84 -17.62 24.24
C GLU A 482 5.89 -17.21 25.27
N THR A 483 6.44 -18.18 26.03
CA THR A 483 7.53 -17.93 26.98
C THR A 483 8.79 -17.43 26.25
N ALA A 484 9.12 -17.99 25.09
CA ALA A 484 10.26 -17.55 24.29
C ALA A 484 10.07 -16.11 23.78
N ILE A 485 8.90 -15.78 23.24
CA ILE A 485 8.55 -14.42 22.78
C ILE A 485 8.70 -13.41 23.92
N GLN A 486 8.11 -13.71 25.09
CA GLN A 486 8.18 -12.82 26.25
C GLN A 486 9.63 -12.65 26.73
N THR A 487 10.38 -13.74 26.80
CA THR A 487 11.78 -13.72 27.22
C THR A 487 12.64 -12.90 26.27
N TYR A 488 12.51 -13.13 24.96
CA TYR A 488 13.25 -12.37 23.95
C TYR A 488 12.92 -10.87 23.99
N ARG A 489 11.64 -10.53 24.11
CA ARG A 489 11.17 -9.13 24.12
C ARG A 489 11.57 -8.40 25.40
N ASP A 490 11.21 -8.94 26.56
CA ASP A 490 11.23 -8.19 27.82
C ASP A 490 12.56 -8.34 28.57
N ILE A 491 13.13 -9.55 28.54
CA ILE A 491 14.35 -9.87 29.30
C ILE A 491 15.59 -9.64 28.43
N CYS A 492 15.62 -10.25 27.24
CA CYS A 492 16.77 -10.13 26.34
C CYS A 492 16.78 -8.82 25.55
N LYS A 493 15.65 -8.12 25.46
CA LYS A 493 15.46 -6.92 24.61
C LYS A 493 15.86 -7.18 23.14
N ASN A 494 15.72 -8.41 22.68
CA ASN A 494 16.01 -8.84 21.32
C ASN A 494 14.71 -9.01 20.53
N VAL A 495 14.28 -7.89 19.97
CA VAL A 495 13.02 -7.79 19.25
C VAL A 495 13.03 -8.58 17.93
N VAL A 496 14.21 -8.78 17.31
CA VAL A 496 14.37 -9.56 16.07
C VAL A 496 14.05 -11.04 16.31
N LEU A 497 14.58 -11.62 17.39
CA LEU A 497 14.27 -13.01 17.76
C LEU A 497 12.81 -13.18 18.19
N ALA A 498 12.25 -12.19 18.91
CA ALA A 498 10.83 -12.18 19.25
C ALA A 498 9.94 -12.14 18.00
N GLU A 499 10.35 -11.39 16.97
CA GLU A 499 9.66 -11.33 15.68
C GLU A 499 9.73 -12.65 14.92
N ARG A 500 10.90 -13.30 14.84
CA ARG A 500 11.01 -14.65 14.29
C ARG A 500 10.03 -15.62 14.95
N CYS A 501 10.00 -15.64 16.28
CA CYS A 501 9.08 -16.47 17.05
C CYS A 501 7.60 -16.20 16.68
N VAL A 502 7.20 -14.92 16.62
CA VAL A 502 5.83 -14.53 16.25
C VAL A 502 5.48 -14.94 14.83
N LEU A 503 6.38 -14.74 13.87
CA LEU A 503 6.18 -15.11 12.46
C LEU A 503 5.99 -16.63 12.32
N LEU A 504 6.85 -17.44 12.94
CA LEU A 504 6.74 -18.91 12.91
C LEU A 504 5.46 -19.39 13.61
N SER A 505 5.20 -18.90 14.83
CA SER A 505 4.05 -19.31 15.63
C SER A 505 2.72 -18.94 14.99
N ALA A 506 2.63 -17.75 14.39
CA ALA A 506 1.41 -17.31 13.71
C ALA A 506 1.04 -18.23 12.55
N GLU A 507 2.00 -18.68 11.74
CA GLU A 507 1.73 -19.66 10.67
C GLU A 507 1.29 -21.02 11.22
N ILE A 508 1.98 -21.52 12.25
CA ILE A 508 1.62 -22.79 12.90
C ILE A 508 0.18 -22.73 13.44
N LEU A 509 -0.17 -21.68 14.18
CA LEU A 509 -1.52 -21.50 14.73
C LEU A 509 -2.57 -21.34 13.63
N LYS A 510 -2.28 -20.59 12.56
CA LYS A 510 -3.18 -20.48 11.39
C LYS A 510 -3.42 -21.84 10.74
N SER A 511 -2.40 -22.69 10.59
CA SER A 511 -2.56 -24.05 10.04
C SER A 511 -3.47 -24.95 10.89
N GLN A 512 -3.54 -24.68 12.19
CA GLN A 512 -4.41 -25.36 13.15
C GLN A 512 -5.78 -24.67 13.31
N SER A 513 -6.13 -23.72 12.44
CA SER A 513 -7.35 -22.90 12.53
C SER A 513 -7.50 -22.07 13.81
N LYS A 514 -6.39 -21.85 14.55
CA LYS A 514 -6.35 -21.05 15.80
C LYS A 514 -6.10 -19.57 15.51
N TYR A 515 -6.96 -18.97 14.69
CA TYR A 515 -6.81 -17.58 14.22
C TYR A 515 -6.84 -16.54 15.35
N SER A 516 -7.59 -16.78 16.43
CA SER A 516 -7.65 -15.85 17.57
C SER A 516 -6.34 -15.75 18.33
N GLU A 517 -5.69 -16.89 18.55
CA GLU A 517 -4.37 -16.95 19.19
C GLU A 517 -3.31 -16.30 18.28
N ALA A 518 -3.35 -16.60 16.97
CA ALA A 518 -2.44 -15.99 15.99
C ALA A 518 -2.58 -14.45 15.94
N ALA A 519 -3.81 -13.92 15.87
CA ALA A 519 -4.06 -12.49 15.88
C ALA A 519 -3.50 -11.81 17.14
N ALA A 520 -3.73 -12.41 18.31
CA ALA A 520 -3.22 -11.88 19.58
C ALA A 520 -1.69 -11.82 19.61
N LEU A 521 -1.00 -12.85 19.11
CA LEU A 521 0.47 -12.85 19.01
C LEU A 521 0.99 -11.74 18.09
N LEU A 522 0.38 -11.58 16.91
CA LEU A 522 0.77 -10.58 15.92
C LEU A 522 0.59 -9.15 16.48
N ILE A 523 -0.57 -8.85 17.07
CA ILE A 523 -0.88 -7.53 17.65
C ILE A 523 0.07 -7.21 18.79
N ARG A 524 0.39 -8.18 19.66
CA ARG A 524 1.25 -7.96 20.84
C ARG A 524 2.64 -7.45 20.48
N LEU A 525 3.17 -7.78 19.30
CA LEU A 525 4.49 -7.35 18.87
C LEU A 525 4.51 -5.99 18.15
N THR A 526 3.34 -5.41 17.88
CA THR A 526 3.25 -4.07 17.29
C THR A 526 3.80 -3.01 18.26
N SER A 527 4.58 -2.06 17.73
CA SER A 527 5.13 -0.91 18.45
C SER A 527 5.42 0.26 17.51
N GLU A 528 5.73 1.43 18.06
CA GLU A 528 6.10 2.61 17.27
C GLU A 528 7.56 2.60 16.79
N ASP A 529 8.38 1.69 17.32
CA ASP A 529 9.81 1.58 16.96
C ASP A 529 10.03 1.08 15.52
N SER A 530 9.02 0.43 14.94
CA SER A 530 9.05 -0.08 13.58
C SER A 530 7.65 -0.06 12.96
N ASP A 531 7.35 1.05 12.27
CA ASP A 531 6.07 1.21 11.59
C ASP A 531 5.84 0.14 10.51
N LEU A 532 6.87 -0.23 9.75
CA LEU A 532 6.76 -1.25 8.68
C LEU A 532 6.32 -2.61 9.25
N ARG A 533 7.02 -3.08 10.28
CA ARG A 533 6.69 -4.34 10.95
C ARG A 533 5.28 -4.28 11.54
N SER A 534 4.98 -3.22 12.29
CA SER A 534 3.66 -3.07 12.90
C SER A 534 2.54 -3.08 11.86
N ALA A 535 2.73 -2.42 10.72
CA ALA A 535 1.78 -2.43 9.61
C ALA A 535 1.51 -3.84 9.08
N LEU A 536 2.58 -4.58 8.80
CA LEU A 536 2.52 -5.97 8.31
C LEU A 536 1.82 -6.89 9.31
N LEU A 537 2.18 -6.83 10.59
CA LEU A 537 1.58 -7.68 11.62
C LEU A 537 0.10 -7.35 11.88
N LEU A 538 -0.28 -6.06 11.85
CA LEU A 538 -1.67 -5.62 11.98
C LEU A 538 -2.53 -6.10 10.80
N GLU A 539 -2.01 -6.01 9.58
CA GLU A 539 -2.68 -6.54 8.39
C GLU A 539 -2.88 -8.06 8.51
N GLN A 540 -1.87 -8.81 8.93
CA GLN A 540 -1.99 -10.25 9.14
C GLN A 540 -2.97 -10.59 10.27
N ALA A 541 -3.03 -9.77 11.33
CA ALA A 541 -4.02 -9.92 12.38
C ALA A 541 -5.45 -9.65 11.87
N ALA A 542 -5.63 -8.64 11.01
CA ALA A 542 -6.90 -8.39 10.33
C ALA A 542 -7.34 -9.63 9.54
N HIS A 543 -6.44 -10.21 8.74
CA HIS A 543 -6.71 -11.44 8.01
C HIS A 543 -7.03 -12.63 8.93
N CYS A 544 -6.45 -12.70 10.14
CA CYS A 544 -6.87 -13.71 11.11
C CYS A 544 -8.34 -13.52 11.54
N PHE A 545 -8.78 -12.29 11.83
CA PHE A 545 -10.16 -12.00 12.25
C PHE A 545 -11.21 -12.38 11.20
N ILE A 546 -10.93 -12.19 9.91
CA ILE A 546 -11.88 -12.55 8.85
C ILE A 546 -11.92 -14.06 8.57
N ASN A 547 -10.82 -14.79 8.83
CA ASN A 547 -10.76 -16.25 8.63
C ASN A 547 -11.19 -17.06 9.88
N MET A 548 -11.61 -16.40 10.97
CA MET A 548 -12.21 -17.08 12.11
C MET A 548 -13.48 -17.83 11.70
N LYS A 549 -13.80 -18.93 12.42
CA LYS A 549 -15.05 -19.69 12.21
C LYS A 549 -16.31 -18.79 12.23
N SER A 550 -16.28 -17.76 13.06
CA SER A 550 -17.22 -16.64 13.01
C SER A 550 -16.45 -15.38 12.59
N PRO A 551 -16.52 -14.96 11.30
CA PRO A 551 -15.75 -13.82 10.81
C PRO A 551 -16.04 -12.53 11.59
N MET A 552 -15.00 -11.90 12.12
CA MET A 552 -15.11 -10.64 12.88
C MET A 552 -14.87 -9.44 11.96
N VAL A 553 -15.81 -9.16 11.05
CA VAL A 553 -15.68 -8.16 9.96
C VAL A 553 -15.26 -6.77 10.45
N ARG A 554 -15.83 -6.29 11.55
CA ARG A 554 -15.46 -4.98 12.13
C ARG A 554 -14.05 -4.97 12.72
N LYS A 555 -13.60 -6.06 13.33
CA LYS A 555 -12.21 -6.18 13.80
C LYS A 555 -11.24 -6.24 12.63
N PHE A 556 -11.61 -6.92 11.53
CA PHE A 556 -10.84 -6.87 10.29
C PHE A 556 -10.67 -5.42 9.82
N ALA A 557 -11.76 -4.67 9.61
CA ALA A 557 -11.67 -3.29 9.12
C ALA A 557 -10.88 -2.37 10.05
N PHE A 558 -11.08 -2.49 11.37
CA PHE A 558 -10.33 -1.72 12.36
C PHE A 558 -8.82 -1.97 12.26
N HIS A 559 -8.38 -3.22 12.17
CA HIS A 559 -6.95 -3.53 12.06
C HIS A 559 -6.38 -3.19 10.67
N MET A 560 -7.20 -3.23 9.60
CA MET A 560 -6.79 -2.72 8.30
C MET A 560 -6.55 -1.20 8.33
N ILE A 561 -7.38 -0.42 9.03
CA ILE A 561 -7.15 1.03 9.22
C ILE A 561 -5.84 1.28 9.97
N LEU A 562 -5.60 0.56 11.08
CA LEU A 562 -4.35 0.69 11.83
C LEU A 562 -3.12 0.28 11.01
N ALA A 563 -3.23 -0.80 10.23
CA ALA A 563 -2.18 -1.21 9.30
C ALA A 563 -1.92 -0.13 8.24
N GLY A 564 -2.98 0.44 7.66
CA GLY A 564 -2.88 1.53 6.68
C GLY A 564 -2.16 2.76 7.21
N HIS A 565 -2.48 3.17 8.44
CA HIS A 565 -1.79 4.27 9.14
C HIS A 565 -0.29 3.99 9.30
N ARG A 566 0.06 2.79 9.78
CA ARG A 566 1.46 2.38 9.96
C ARG A 566 2.21 2.22 8.63
N PHE A 567 1.57 1.71 7.58
CA PHE A 567 2.16 1.69 6.23
C PHE A 567 2.43 3.10 5.72
N SER A 568 1.54 4.06 5.96
CA SER A 568 1.75 5.47 5.58
C SER A 568 2.98 6.05 6.29
N LYS A 569 3.13 5.83 7.60
CA LYS A 569 4.31 6.26 8.37
C LYS A 569 5.60 5.59 7.87
N ALA A 570 5.52 4.33 7.43
CA ALA A 570 6.63 3.59 6.83
C ALA A 570 6.94 3.99 5.37
N GLY A 571 6.26 4.98 4.79
CA GLY A 571 6.44 5.40 3.39
C GLY A 571 5.81 4.47 2.35
N GLN A 572 5.10 3.43 2.78
CA GLN A 572 4.48 2.40 1.93
C GLN A 572 3.07 2.82 1.45
N LYS A 573 2.99 3.96 0.76
CA LYS A 573 1.73 4.65 0.41
C LYS A 573 0.72 3.79 -0.37
N ARG A 574 1.19 2.94 -1.28
CA ARG A 574 0.32 2.01 -2.05
C ARG A 574 -0.36 0.98 -1.15
N HIS A 575 0.40 0.40 -0.21
CA HIS A 575 -0.14 -0.54 0.77
C HIS A 575 -1.07 0.16 1.77
N ALA A 576 -0.74 1.39 2.17
CA ALA A 576 -1.62 2.22 2.98
C ALA A 576 -2.99 2.41 2.31
N LEU A 577 -3.01 2.92 1.07
CA LEU A 577 -4.24 3.11 0.28
C LEU A 577 -5.04 1.80 0.17
N ARG A 578 -4.38 0.69 -0.17
CA ARG A 578 -5.01 -0.63 -0.26
C ARG A 578 -5.71 -1.02 1.04
N CYS A 579 -5.07 -0.81 2.19
CA CYS A 579 -5.64 -1.13 3.48
C CYS A 579 -6.91 -0.30 3.79
N TYR A 580 -6.88 1.02 3.51
CA TYR A 580 -8.06 1.87 3.69
C TYR A 580 -9.20 1.50 2.73
N CYS A 581 -8.90 1.16 1.47
CA CYS A 581 -9.91 0.67 0.52
C CYS A 581 -10.55 -0.65 0.98
N GLN A 582 -9.77 -1.56 1.58
CA GLN A 582 -10.30 -2.79 2.17
C GLN A 582 -11.21 -2.51 3.37
N ALA A 583 -10.85 -1.56 4.23
CA ALA A 583 -11.69 -1.15 5.35
C ALA A 583 -12.99 -0.46 4.89
N MET A 584 -12.95 0.32 3.81
CA MET A 584 -14.13 1.02 3.27
C MET A 584 -15.28 0.07 2.92
N GLN A 585 -14.99 -1.14 2.44
CA GLN A 585 -16.01 -2.14 2.10
C GLN A 585 -16.91 -2.53 3.29
N VAL A 586 -16.42 -2.35 4.52
CA VAL A 586 -17.18 -2.66 5.75
C VAL A 586 -18.07 -1.50 6.18
N TYR A 587 -17.65 -0.26 5.96
CA TYR A 587 -18.37 0.92 6.47
C TYR A 587 -19.30 1.56 5.44
N LYS A 588 -18.98 1.45 4.14
CA LYS A 588 -19.70 2.13 3.06
C LYS A 588 -21.20 1.87 3.09
N GLY A 589 -21.99 2.93 3.25
CA GLY A 589 -23.46 2.87 3.19
C GLY A 589 -24.12 2.09 4.35
N LYS A 590 -23.40 1.88 5.46
CA LYS A 590 -23.89 1.14 6.64
C LYS A 590 -24.18 2.07 7.84
N GLY A 591 -24.18 3.39 7.64
CA GLY A 591 -24.55 4.38 8.66
C GLY A 591 -23.41 4.78 9.61
N TRP A 592 -22.15 4.48 9.27
CA TRP A 592 -20.97 4.80 10.08
C TRP A 592 -20.29 6.08 9.57
N SER A 593 -21.05 7.17 9.44
CA SER A 593 -20.58 8.37 8.72
C SER A 593 -19.24 8.92 9.19
N LEU A 594 -18.95 8.94 10.49
CA LEU A 594 -17.65 9.40 10.99
C LEU A 594 -16.47 8.53 10.54
N ALA A 595 -16.67 7.21 10.46
CA ALA A 595 -15.66 6.28 9.96
C ALA A 595 -15.53 6.40 8.43
N GLU A 596 -16.66 6.49 7.72
CA GLU A 596 -16.67 6.71 6.27
C GLU A 596 -15.95 8.00 5.89
N ASP A 597 -16.17 9.10 6.63
CA ASP A 597 -15.51 10.38 6.43
C ASP A 597 -14.00 10.27 6.63
N HIS A 598 -13.56 9.65 7.73
CA HIS A 598 -12.13 9.45 8.02
C HIS A 598 -11.44 8.60 6.94
N ILE A 599 -12.06 7.49 6.53
CA ILE A 599 -11.48 6.58 5.55
C ILE A 599 -11.45 7.25 4.16
N ASN A 600 -12.54 7.91 3.72
CA ASN A 600 -12.55 8.64 2.44
C ASN A 600 -11.55 9.79 2.44
N PHE A 601 -11.42 10.54 3.53
CA PHE A 601 -10.44 11.62 3.64
C PHE A 601 -9.02 11.09 3.45
N THR A 602 -8.72 9.97 4.10
CA THR A 602 -7.41 9.32 3.99
C THR A 602 -7.17 8.73 2.60
N ILE A 603 -8.16 8.05 2.02
CA ILE A 603 -8.10 7.57 0.62
C ILE A 603 -7.83 8.73 -0.33
N GLY A 604 -8.52 9.86 -0.15
CA GLY A 604 -8.35 11.07 -0.96
C GLY A 604 -6.91 11.58 -0.96
N ARG A 605 -6.33 11.78 0.24
CA ARG A 605 -4.95 12.26 0.40
C ARG A 605 -3.90 11.28 -0.15
N GLN A 606 -4.08 9.98 0.12
CA GLN A 606 -3.14 8.95 -0.36
C GLN A 606 -3.21 8.81 -1.88
N SER A 607 -4.42 8.83 -2.45
CA SER A 607 -4.62 8.76 -3.91
C SER A 607 -4.00 9.97 -4.61
N PHE A 608 -4.18 11.17 -4.06
CA PHE A 608 -3.54 12.39 -4.58
C PHE A 608 -2.01 12.26 -4.59
N THR A 609 -1.43 11.80 -3.48
CA THR A 609 0.03 11.60 -3.35
C THR A 609 0.57 10.55 -4.33
N LEU A 610 -0.25 9.56 -4.71
CA LEU A 610 0.07 8.53 -5.70
C LEU A 610 -0.26 8.96 -7.15
N CYS A 611 -0.62 10.23 -7.37
CA CYS A 611 -1.05 10.78 -8.65
C CYS A 611 -2.31 10.09 -9.25
N GLN A 612 -3.13 9.46 -8.40
CA GLN A 612 -4.42 8.88 -8.76
C GLN A 612 -5.53 9.91 -8.53
N LEU A 613 -5.56 10.94 -9.37
CA LEU A 613 -6.40 12.11 -9.12
C LEU A 613 -7.91 11.82 -9.18
N ASP A 614 -8.36 10.95 -10.09
CA ASP A 614 -9.78 10.57 -10.17
C ASP A 614 -10.27 9.88 -8.89
N ASN A 615 -9.46 8.96 -8.35
CA ASN A 615 -9.73 8.30 -7.08
C ASN A 615 -9.78 9.31 -5.93
N ALA A 616 -8.88 10.31 -5.94
CA ALA A 616 -8.86 11.36 -4.94
C ALA A 616 -10.12 12.24 -4.98
N VAL A 617 -10.50 12.70 -6.17
CA VAL A 617 -11.72 13.49 -6.39
C VAL A 617 -12.96 12.71 -5.95
N SER A 618 -13.06 11.43 -6.34
CA SER A 618 -14.20 10.57 -5.97
C SER A 618 -14.31 10.41 -4.45
N ALA A 619 -13.21 10.14 -3.76
CA ALA A 619 -13.20 9.98 -2.31
C ALA A 619 -13.64 11.26 -1.59
N PHE A 620 -13.09 12.42 -1.95
CA PHE A 620 -13.51 13.69 -1.34
C PHE A 620 -14.96 14.06 -1.69
N ARG A 621 -15.40 13.81 -2.93
CA ARG A 621 -16.80 14.00 -3.34
C ARG A 621 -17.76 13.21 -2.46
N HIS A 622 -17.44 11.96 -2.13
CA HIS A 622 -18.27 11.12 -1.26
C HIS A 622 -18.46 11.72 0.14
N ILE A 623 -17.45 12.39 0.68
CA ILE A 623 -17.54 13.06 1.98
C ILE A 623 -18.50 14.26 1.92
N LEU A 624 -18.49 15.00 0.80
CA LEU A 624 -19.30 16.21 0.64
C LEU A 624 -20.78 15.92 0.33
N ILE A 625 -21.09 14.77 -0.30
CA ILE A 625 -22.46 14.38 -0.67
C ILE A 625 -23.18 13.62 0.47
N ASN A 626 -22.43 13.03 1.39
CA ASN A 626 -23.03 12.35 2.53
C ASN A 626 -23.31 13.34 3.68
N ASP A 627 -24.32 13.06 4.50
CA ASP A 627 -24.62 13.84 5.71
C ASP A 627 -23.51 13.63 6.78
N SER A 628 -22.37 14.28 6.57
CA SER A 628 -21.21 14.24 7.47
C SER A 628 -21.59 14.79 8.85
N LYS A 629 -21.27 14.03 9.89
CA LYS A 629 -21.52 14.44 11.28
C LYS A 629 -20.32 15.17 11.90
N GLN A 630 -19.28 15.42 11.11
CA GLN A 630 -18.04 16.06 11.58
C GLN A 630 -18.26 17.52 12.04
N PRO A 631 -17.33 18.08 12.83
CA PRO A 631 -17.34 19.50 13.19
C PRO A 631 -17.17 20.41 11.97
N PRO A 632 -17.62 21.69 12.05
CA PRO A 632 -17.47 22.66 10.96
C PRO A 632 -16.03 22.79 10.44
N ALA A 633 -15.04 22.82 11.35
CA ALA A 633 -13.62 22.93 10.98
C ALA A 633 -13.16 21.79 10.06
N GLN A 634 -13.62 20.56 10.35
CA GLN A 634 -13.27 19.37 9.58
C GLN A 634 -14.02 19.32 8.24
N GLN A 635 -15.31 19.69 8.22
CA GLN A 635 -16.06 19.81 6.96
C GLN A 635 -15.47 20.88 6.03
N GLY A 636 -15.02 22.00 6.59
CA GLY A 636 -14.28 23.02 5.86
C GLY A 636 -12.96 22.50 5.29
N ALA A 637 -12.25 21.63 6.02
CA ALA A 637 -11.04 20.98 5.51
C ALA A 637 -11.36 20.05 4.33
N PHE A 638 -12.43 19.25 4.41
CA PHE A 638 -12.87 18.40 3.29
C PHE A 638 -13.15 19.19 2.02
N LEU A 639 -13.85 20.32 2.14
CA LEU A 639 -14.13 21.19 1.00
C LEU A 639 -12.85 21.78 0.40
N ARG A 640 -11.93 22.26 1.23
CA ARG A 640 -10.64 22.80 0.75
C ARG A 640 -9.81 21.76 0.01
N GLU A 641 -9.70 20.55 0.54
CA GLU A 641 -8.97 19.45 -0.11
C GLU A 641 -9.63 19.06 -1.44
N TYR A 642 -10.97 18.95 -1.48
CA TYR A 642 -11.70 18.69 -2.72
C TYR A 642 -11.39 19.73 -3.80
N LEU A 643 -11.48 21.03 -3.46
CA LEU A 643 -11.20 22.12 -4.38
C LEU A 643 -9.73 22.11 -4.83
N TYR A 644 -8.80 21.78 -3.93
CA TYR A 644 -7.38 21.71 -4.23
C TYR A 644 -7.06 20.60 -5.22
N VAL A 645 -7.54 19.37 -4.95
CA VAL A 645 -7.34 18.23 -5.85
C VAL A 645 -7.97 18.50 -7.21
N TYR A 646 -9.18 19.04 -7.24
CA TYR A 646 -9.87 19.30 -8.50
C TYR A 646 -9.15 20.38 -9.33
N LYS A 647 -8.62 21.44 -8.70
CA LYS A 647 -7.81 22.45 -9.39
C LYS A 647 -6.59 21.83 -10.09
N ASN A 648 -5.95 20.83 -9.49
CA ASN A 648 -4.85 20.09 -10.11
C ASN A 648 -5.33 19.21 -11.29
N VAL A 649 -6.50 18.58 -11.19
CA VAL A 649 -7.11 17.83 -12.31
C VAL A 649 -7.42 18.76 -13.48
N ALA A 650 -8.04 19.91 -13.22
CA ALA A 650 -8.40 20.88 -14.26
C ALA A 650 -7.15 21.43 -14.99
N GLN A 651 -6.03 21.58 -14.30
CA GLN A 651 -4.76 22.01 -14.92
C GLN A 651 -4.20 21.00 -15.93
N LEU A 652 -4.48 19.70 -15.77
CA LEU A 652 -4.04 18.65 -16.70
C LEU A 652 -4.91 18.58 -17.96
N SER A 653 -6.13 19.10 -17.91
CA SER A 653 -7.11 19.07 -19.00
C SER A 653 -7.92 20.37 -19.05
N PRO A 654 -7.29 21.50 -19.45
CA PRO A 654 -7.93 22.82 -19.43
C PRO A 654 -9.10 22.93 -20.42
N ASP A 655 -9.03 22.20 -21.53
CA ASP A 655 -10.09 22.17 -22.57
C ASP A 655 -11.17 21.10 -22.30
N GLY A 656 -11.13 20.46 -21.13
CA GLY A 656 -12.11 19.45 -20.74
C GLY A 656 -13.51 20.03 -20.43
N PRO A 657 -14.56 19.19 -20.43
CA PRO A 657 -15.89 19.63 -20.01
C PRO A 657 -15.86 20.07 -18.54
N LEU A 658 -16.69 21.08 -18.21
CA LEU A 658 -16.83 21.56 -16.83
C LEU A 658 -17.26 20.42 -15.88
N PRO A 659 -16.65 20.31 -14.69
CA PRO A 659 -17.07 19.32 -13.69
C PRO A 659 -18.50 19.47 -13.29
N GLN A 660 -19.12 18.35 -12.96
CA GLN A 660 -20.34 18.36 -12.16
C GLN A 660 -19.98 18.54 -10.68
N LEU A 661 -20.26 19.70 -10.10
CA LEU A 661 -19.94 19.97 -8.70
C LEU A 661 -20.93 19.28 -7.75
N PRO A 662 -20.49 18.80 -6.57
CA PRO A 662 -21.36 18.13 -5.60
C PRO A 662 -22.18 19.11 -4.74
N LEU A 663 -21.79 20.39 -4.70
CA LEU A 663 -22.31 21.39 -3.78
C LEU A 663 -22.47 22.75 -4.48
N PRO A 664 -23.50 23.54 -4.11
CA PRO A 664 -24.60 23.21 -3.20
C PRO A 664 -25.56 22.15 -3.79
N TYR A 665 -26.53 21.68 -3.00
CA TYR A 665 -27.61 20.85 -3.53
C TYR A 665 -28.65 21.72 -4.22
N ILE A 666 -29.08 21.34 -5.42
CA ILE A 666 -30.13 22.03 -6.15
C ILE A 666 -31.45 21.26 -5.98
N ASN A 667 -32.50 21.96 -5.57
CA ASN A 667 -33.85 21.43 -5.64
C ASN A 667 -34.50 21.76 -6.99
N SER A 668 -34.14 20.99 -8.03
CA SER A 668 -34.60 21.23 -9.41
C SER A 668 -36.13 21.20 -9.55
N SER A 669 -36.82 20.39 -8.74
CA SER A 669 -38.29 20.33 -8.77
C SER A 669 -38.96 21.64 -8.35
N ALA A 670 -38.32 22.41 -7.47
CA ALA A 670 -38.80 23.70 -6.99
C ALA A 670 -38.50 24.86 -7.95
N THR A 671 -37.77 24.62 -9.04
CA THR A 671 -37.42 25.65 -10.02
C THR A 671 -38.66 26.29 -10.61
N ARG A 672 -38.69 27.63 -10.57
CA ARG A 672 -39.74 28.46 -11.19
C ARG A 672 -39.15 29.22 -12.37
N VAL A 673 -39.93 29.40 -13.42
CA VAL A 673 -39.52 30.15 -14.62
C VAL A 673 -40.55 31.23 -14.89
N PHE A 674 -40.11 32.48 -14.89
CA PHE A 674 -40.95 33.65 -15.12
C PHE A 674 -40.56 34.32 -16.44
N PHE A 675 -41.56 34.57 -17.28
CA PHE A 675 -41.46 35.23 -18.56
C PHE A 675 -42.07 36.63 -18.44
N GLY A 676 -41.25 37.66 -18.64
CA GLY A 676 -41.69 39.05 -18.62
C GLY A 676 -40.90 39.91 -17.63
N HIS A 677 -41.23 41.20 -17.64
CA HIS A 677 -40.50 42.22 -16.91
C HIS A 677 -40.73 42.18 -15.40
N ASP A 678 -39.68 42.46 -14.61
CA ASP A 678 -39.82 42.72 -13.18
C ASP A 678 -40.82 43.86 -12.94
N ARG A 679 -41.57 43.77 -11.84
CA ARG A 679 -42.48 44.83 -11.43
C ARG A 679 -41.69 46.10 -11.11
N ARG A 680 -41.65 47.05 -12.05
CA ARG A 680 -41.03 48.36 -11.81
C ARG A 680 -41.97 49.21 -10.94
N PRO A 681 -41.47 49.90 -9.90
CA PRO A 681 -42.18 51.02 -9.30
C PRO A 681 -42.49 52.05 -10.40
N ALA A 682 -43.67 52.64 -10.39
CA ALA A 682 -44.09 53.58 -11.44
C ALA A 682 -43.10 54.75 -11.54
N GLU A 683 -42.36 54.84 -12.65
CA GLU A 683 -41.70 56.07 -13.07
C GLU A 683 -42.58 56.72 -14.14
N GLY A 684 -43.43 57.67 -13.72
CA GLY A 684 -44.40 58.35 -14.58
C GLY A 684 -45.82 57.77 -14.53
N GLU A 685 -46.62 58.04 -15.58
CA GLU A 685 -48.06 57.70 -15.67
C GLU A 685 -48.38 56.35 -16.33
N LYS A 686 -47.38 55.49 -16.63
CA LYS A 686 -47.61 54.23 -17.35
C LYS A 686 -46.92 53.05 -16.68
N GLN A 687 -47.63 51.94 -16.52
CA GLN A 687 -47.15 50.69 -15.93
C GLN A 687 -47.57 49.49 -16.79
N ALA A 688 -46.67 48.51 -17.01
CA ALA A 688 -47.06 47.25 -17.66
C ALA A 688 -48.17 46.56 -16.86
N ALA A 689 -49.21 46.07 -17.54
CA ALA A 689 -50.35 45.40 -16.93
C ALA A 689 -50.00 43.97 -16.45
N THR A 690 -49.17 43.83 -15.43
CA THR A 690 -48.76 42.52 -14.91
C THR A 690 -49.36 42.23 -13.54
N HIS A 691 -50.07 41.10 -13.42
CA HIS A 691 -50.70 40.63 -12.19
C HIS A 691 -49.88 39.55 -11.47
N VAL A 692 -48.76 39.11 -12.07
CA VAL A 692 -47.93 37.99 -11.60
C VAL A 692 -46.54 38.48 -11.21
N SER A 693 -46.04 38.06 -10.05
CA SER A 693 -44.65 38.26 -9.66
C SER A 693 -44.05 36.99 -9.06
N LEU A 694 -42.71 36.89 -9.08
CA LEU A 694 -41.99 35.80 -8.39
C LEU A 694 -42.11 35.85 -6.86
N ASP A 695 -42.53 36.99 -6.31
CA ASP A 695 -42.77 37.13 -4.86
C ASP A 695 -44.13 36.58 -4.42
N GLN A 696 -45.03 36.28 -5.38
CA GLN A 696 -46.33 35.68 -5.12
C GLN A 696 -46.21 34.15 -5.05
N GLU A 697 -46.86 33.54 -4.05
CA GLU A 697 -47.03 32.08 -4.00
C GLU A 697 -48.05 31.62 -5.04
N TYR A 698 -47.88 30.41 -5.55
CA TYR A 698 -48.84 29.84 -6.49
C TYR A 698 -50.16 29.49 -5.79
N ASP A 699 -51.24 30.15 -6.19
CA ASP A 699 -52.60 29.81 -5.77
C ASP A 699 -53.37 29.13 -6.92
N SER A 700 -53.77 27.88 -6.70
CA SER A 700 -54.49 27.09 -7.69
C SER A 700 -55.89 27.63 -7.98
N GLU A 701 -56.56 28.22 -7.00
CA GLU A 701 -57.93 28.72 -7.17
C GLU A 701 -57.93 29.98 -8.02
N SER A 702 -57.09 30.98 -7.67
CA SER A 702 -56.91 32.18 -8.48
C SER A 702 -56.43 31.86 -9.89
N SER A 703 -55.49 30.93 -10.06
CA SER A 703 -54.98 30.50 -11.37
C SER A 703 -56.11 29.94 -12.26
N GLN A 704 -57.00 29.12 -11.69
CA GLN A 704 -58.15 28.57 -12.40
C GLN A 704 -59.17 29.65 -12.77
N GLN A 705 -59.43 30.61 -11.88
CA GLN A 705 -60.33 31.74 -12.16
C GLN A 705 -59.81 32.63 -13.31
N TRP A 706 -58.51 32.93 -13.33
CA TRP A 706 -57.89 33.69 -14.42
C TRP A 706 -58.00 32.96 -15.75
N LYS A 707 -57.75 31.66 -15.76
CA LYS A 707 -57.92 30.81 -16.94
C LYS A 707 -59.36 30.86 -17.46
N GLU A 708 -60.35 30.67 -16.59
CA GLU A 708 -61.77 30.72 -16.97
C GLU A 708 -62.17 32.10 -17.50
N LEU A 709 -61.64 33.17 -16.90
CA LEU A 709 -61.88 34.53 -17.37
C LEU A 709 -61.30 34.76 -18.77
N GLU A 710 -60.07 34.33 -19.03
CA GLU A 710 -59.45 34.41 -20.36
C GLU A 710 -60.23 33.61 -21.40
N GLU A 711 -60.64 32.38 -21.08
CA GLU A 711 -61.46 31.54 -21.94
C GLU A 711 -62.81 32.20 -22.27
N GLN A 712 -63.45 32.86 -21.30
CA GLN A 712 -64.68 33.63 -21.52
C GLN A 712 -64.45 34.84 -22.44
N VAL A 713 -63.40 35.62 -22.20
CA VAL A 713 -63.05 36.79 -23.04
C VAL A 713 -62.80 36.34 -24.49
N VAL A 714 -62.02 35.29 -24.69
CA VAL A 714 -61.71 34.75 -26.02
C VAL A 714 -62.95 34.19 -26.69
N SER A 715 -63.81 33.49 -25.95
CA SER A 715 -65.08 33.00 -26.47
C SER A 715 -65.97 34.14 -26.96
N VAL A 716 -66.10 35.23 -26.19
CA VAL A 716 -66.89 36.41 -26.58
C VAL A 716 -66.37 37.04 -27.87
N VAL A 717 -65.04 37.24 -27.97
CA VAL A 717 -64.41 37.81 -29.18
C VAL A 717 -64.60 36.89 -30.40
N ASN A 718 -64.64 35.58 -30.20
CA ASN A 718 -64.77 34.57 -31.26
C ASN A 718 -66.20 34.00 -31.38
N LYS A 719 -67.22 34.84 -31.15
CA LYS A 719 -68.65 34.53 -31.37
C LYS A 719 -69.12 33.26 -30.63
N GLY A 720 -68.65 33.07 -29.41
CA GLY A 720 -69.01 31.95 -28.53
C GLY A 720 -68.18 30.67 -28.74
N THR A 721 -67.10 30.72 -29.52
CA THR A 721 -66.21 29.57 -29.75
C THR A 721 -64.80 29.85 -29.26
N ILE A 722 -64.17 28.89 -28.58
CA ILE A 722 -62.75 28.99 -28.21
C ILE A 722 -61.93 28.33 -29.35
N PRO A 723 -61.02 29.05 -30.01
CA PRO A 723 -60.16 28.47 -31.04
C PRO A 723 -59.39 27.25 -30.50
N SER A 724 -59.24 26.19 -31.32
CA SER A 724 -58.55 24.97 -30.90
C SER A 724 -57.07 25.15 -30.56
N ASN A 725 -56.47 26.26 -31.02
CA ASN A 725 -55.11 26.67 -30.74
C ASN A 725 -55.00 27.74 -29.62
N PHE A 726 -56.11 28.16 -29.01
CA PHE A 726 -56.09 29.12 -27.90
C PHE A 726 -55.36 28.52 -26.69
N GLN A 727 -54.58 29.35 -26.01
CA GLN A 727 -53.84 28.98 -24.83
C GLN A 727 -53.97 30.10 -23.80
N PRO A 728 -54.35 29.78 -22.54
CA PRO A 728 -54.30 30.74 -21.47
C PRO A 728 -52.88 31.26 -21.26
N ALA A 729 -52.75 32.55 -20.92
CA ALA A 729 -51.47 33.16 -20.64
C ALA A 729 -50.90 32.61 -19.33
N GLN A 730 -49.67 32.11 -19.38
CA GLN A 730 -48.99 31.60 -18.19
C GLN A 730 -47.55 32.12 -18.12
N PHE A 731 -47.40 33.25 -17.42
CA PHE A 731 -46.12 33.94 -17.30
C PHE A 731 -45.19 33.35 -16.24
N CYS A 732 -45.69 32.61 -15.25
CA CYS A 732 -44.88 31.96 -14.21
C CYS A 732 -45.16 30.46 -14.15
N LEU A 733 -44.18 29.66 -14.56
CA LEU A 733 -44.20 28.21 -14.52
C LEU A 733 -43.52 27.68 -13.26
N ASN A 734 -44.10 26.65 -12.67
CA ASN A 734 -43.58 25.98 -11.48
C ASN A 734 -43.98 24.49 -11.49
N ARG A 735 -43.84 23.76 -10.38
CA ARG A 735 -44.19 22.33 -10.33
C ARG A 735 -45.68 22.00 -10.36
N TYR A 736 -46.55 23.00 -10.20
CA TYR A 736 -48.00 22.88 -10.13
C TYR A 736 -48.69 23.40 -11.41
N SER A 737 -47.96 24.04 -12.32
CA SER A 737 -48.46 24.47 -13.63
C SER A 737 -48.54 23.33 -14.65
N ASP A 738 -49.31 23.52 -15.73
CA ASP A 738 -49.31 22.61 -16.87
C ASP A 738 -48.06 22.87 -17.74
N ASN A 739 -47.01 22.09 -17.49
CA ASN A 739 -45.74 22.21 -18.20
C ASN A 739 -45.64 21.23 -19.39
N SER A 740 -46.75 20.70 -19.90
CA SER A 740 -46.72 19.70 -20.98
C SER A 740 -46.29 20.29 -22.33
N ARG A 741 -46.37 21.62 -22.48
CA ARG A 741 -46.11 22.37 -23.72
C ARG A 741 -44.92 23.30 -23.56
N PHE A 742 -44.26 23.62 -24.68
CA PHE A 742 -43.19 24.61 -24.72
C PHE A 742 -43.76 26.01 -24.45
N PRO A 743 -43.27 26.73 -23.43
CA PRO A 743 -43.70 28.11 -23.18
C PRO A 743 -43.19 29.06 -24.26
N LEU A 744 -43.89 30.18 -24.44
CA LEU A 744 -43.48 31.25 -25.33
C LEU A 744 -42.75 32.32 -24.53
N ALA A 745 -41.63 32.80 -25.07
CA ALA A 745 -40.95 33.99 -24.61
C ALA A 745 -40.78 34.96 -25.80
N VAL A 746 -40.65 36.25 -25.50
CA VAL A 746 -40.55 37.31 -26.51
C VAL A 746 -39.12 37.83 -26.53
N ILE A 747 -38.62 38.21 -27.71
CA ILE A 747 -37.32 38.90 -27.86
C ILE A 747 -37.28 40.14 -26.95
N GLU A 748 -36.12 40.42 -26.36
CA GLU A 748 -35.83 41.46 -25.36
C GLU A 748 -36.53 41.32 -24.00
N GLU A 749 -37.50 40.40 -23.86
CA GLU A 749 -38.14 40.18 -22.56
C GLU A 749 -37.31 39.25 -21.67
N PRO A 750 -37.08 39.60 -20.39
CA PRO A 750 -36.28 38.77 -19.51
C PRO A 750 -36.98 37.45 -19.19
N ILE A 751 -36.21 36.37 -19.24
CA ILE A 751 -36.57 35.06 -18.73
C ILE A 751 -35.87 34.89 -17.38
N THR A 752 -36.62 34.94 -16.28
CA THR A 752 -36.09 34.79 -14.94
C THR A 752 -36.29 33.37 -14.44
N VAL A 753 -35.19 32.67 -14.15
CA VAL A 753 -35.20 31.32 -13.57
C VAL A 753 -34.84 31.40 -12.10
N GLU A 754 -35.75 30.93 -11.27
CA GLU A 754 -35.56 30.85 -9.83
C GLU A 754 -35.08 29.46 -9.43
N VAL A 755 -33.88 29.37 -8.85
CA VAL A 755 -33.24 28.11 -8.46
C VAL A 755 -33.02 28.09 -6.95
N SER A 756 -33.50 27.03 -6.29
CA SER A 756 -33.33 26.82 -4.85
C SER A 756 -32.08 26.00 -4.56
N PHE A 757 -31.14 26.60 -3.83
CA PHE A 757 -29.88 25.99 -3.41
C PHE A 757 -29.91 25.68 -1.92
N ARG A 758 -29.45 24.49 -1.52
CA ARG A 758 -29.26 24.10 -0.13
C ARG A 758 -27.78 23.80 0.12
N ASN A 759 -27.20 24.48 1.10
CA ASN A 759 -25.89 24.12 1.63
C ASN A 759 -26.07 23.01 2.68
N PRO A 760 -25.58 21.79 2.48
CA PRO A 760 -25.64 20.73 3.49
C PRO A 760 -24.50 20.82 4.53
N LEU A 761 -23.50 21.69 4.32
CA LEU A 761 -22.34 21.80 5.19
C LEU A 761 -22.57 22.80 6.33
N LYS A 762 -21.85 22.57 7.43
CA LYS A 762 -21.77 23.47 8.59
C LYS A 762 -20.82 24.66 8.39
N VAL A 763 -20.39 24.89 7.16
CA VAL A 763 -19.50 25.98 6.75
C VAL A 763 -20.14 26.72 5.57
N PRO A 764 -19.97 28.05 5.46
CA PRO A 764 -20.56 28.80 4.36
C PRO A 764 -19.93 28.41 3.01
N LEU A 765 -20.76 28.42 1.96
CA LEU A 765 -20.34 28.25 0.57
C LEU A 765 -20.41 29.61 -0.14
N LEU A 766 -19.36 29.95 -0.88
CA LEU A 766 -19.35 31.11 -1.76
C LEU A 766 -19.39 30.63 -3.20
N LEU A 767 -20.42 31.04 -3.94
CA LEU A 767 -20.47 30.90 -5.38
C LEU A 767 -20.12 32.25 -6.01
N THR A 768 -19.20 32.27 -6.97
CA THR A 768 -18.96 33.47 -7.78
C THR A 768 -19.23 33.20 -9.26
N ASP A 769 -19.58 34.25 -10.00
CA ASP A 769 -19.97 34.19 -11.41
C ASP A 769 -21.10 33.17 -11.68
N LEU A 770 -22.09 33.13 -10.78
CA LEU A 770 -23.22 32.21 -10.86
C LEU A 770 -24.16 32.66 -12.00
N SER A 771 -24.32 31.81 -13.00
CA SER A 771 -25.13 32.09 -14.20
C SER A 771 -25.83 30.81 -14.70
N LEU A 772 -26.82 30.98 -15.59
CA LEU A 772 -27.51 29.87 -16.23
C LEU A 772 -26.66 29.25 -17.34
N LEU A 773 -26.70 27.92 -17.43
CA LEU A 773 -26.17 27.18 -18.55
C LEU A 773 -27.32 26.85 -19.50
N TRP A 774 -27.19 27.22 -20.77
CA TRP A 774 -28.24 27.05 -21.78
C TRP A 774 -27.67 26.66 -23.15
N LYS A 775 -28.56 26.19 -24.03
CA LYS A 775 -28.32 25.92 -25.45
C LYS A 775 -29.41 26.59 -26.26
N PHE A 776 -29.05 27.31 -27.31
CA PHE A 776 -29.99 28.01 -28.19
C PHE A 776 -29.88 27.49 -29.63
N GLN A 777 -31.03 27.36 -30.30
CA GLN A 777 -31.13 27.02 -31.71
C GLN A 777 -31.96 28.09 -32.43
N PRO A 778 -31.35 28.96 -33.26
CA PRO A 778 -32.08 29.96 -34.03
C PRO A 778 -33.14 29.31 -34.93
N LYS A 779 -34.33 29.91 -34.99
CA LYS A 779 -35.38 29.56 -35.96
C LYS A 779 -35.97 30.82 -36.57
N ASP A 780 -35.91 30.92 -37.88
CA ASP A 780 -36.63 31.93 -38.65
C ASP A 780 -38.07 31.44 -38.89
N PHE A 781 -39.03 32.00 -38.17
CA PHE A 781 -40.44 31.67 -38.36
C PHE A 781 -41.02 32.22 -39.69
N ASN A 782 -40.23 33.01 -40.45
CA ASN A 782 -40.60 33.64 -41.72
C ASN A 782 -39.74 33.22 -42.96
N GLY A 783 -38.80 32.28 -42.83
CA GLY A 783 -37.83 31.93 -43.90
C GLY A 783 -37.82 30.45 -44.34
N LYS A 784 -37.66 30.19 -45.65
CA LYS A 784 -37.55 28.84 -46.24
C LYS A 784 -36.31 28.10 -45.71
N HIS A 785 -36.48 26.81 -45.41
CA HIS A 785 -35.47 25.85 -44.94
C HIS A 785 -34.05 26.04 -45.52
N GLY A 786 -33.08 26.22 -44.62
CA GLY A 786 -31.65 26.04 -44.86
C GLY A 786 -30.93 25.92 -43.52
N GLY A 787 -30.79 24.69 -43.01
CA GLY A 787 -30.17 24.43 -41.72
C GLY A 787 -28.65 24.39 -41.81
N GLU A 788 -27.98 25.14 -40.94
CA GLU A 788 -26.64 24.80 -40.47
C GLU A 788 -26.67 24.74 -38.94
N THR A 789 -26.51 23.53 -38.41
CA THR A 789 -26.35 23.28 -36.98
C THR A 789 -24.90 23.59 -36.61
N LYS A 790 -24.64 24.75 -36.00
CA LYS A 790 -23.35 24.99 -35.34
C LYS A 790 -23.41 24.40 -33.93
N GLU A 791 -22.55 23.43 -33.65
CA GLU A 791 -22.25 23.01 -32.28
C GLU A 791 -21.01 23.75 -31.76
N LEU A 792 -21.13 24.19 -30.50
CA LEU A 792 -20.10 24.52 -29.51
C LEU A 792 -19.38 25.88 -29.56
N GLY A 793 -19.46 26.56 -28.41
CA GLY A 793 -18.30 27.16 -27.74
C GLY A 793 -18.31 28.68 -27.67
N ALA A 794 -18.43 29.20 -26.43
CA ALA A 794 -18.48 30.61 -26.01
C ALA A 794 -19.90 31.23 -26.04
N CYS A 795 -20.20 32.00 -24.99
CA CYS A 795 -21.37 32.88 -24.95
C CYS A 795 -21.35 33.79 -26.17
N ASP A 796 -22.14 33.50 -27.20
CA ASP A 796 -22.64 34.56 -28.08
C ASP A 796 -23.68 35.32 -27.26
N ASP A 797 -23.21 36.25 -26.42
CA ASP A 797 -24.04 37.24 -25.71
C ASP A 797 -24.92 38.02 -26.72
N ASP A 798 -24.47 38.06 -27.98
CA ASP A 798 -25.19 38.54 -29.16
C ASP A 798 -26.54 37.82 -29.39
N MET A 799 -26.68 36.53 -29.02
CA MET A 799 -27.92 35.77 -29.21
C MET A 799 -28.80 35.76 -27.95
N ILE A 800 -28.21 35.47 -26.79
CA ILE A 800 -28.90 35.45 -25.50
C ILE A 800 -27.99 36.12 -24.47
N GLY A 801 -28.38 37.31 -24.02
CA GLY A 801 -27.73 37.99 -22.91
C GLY A 801 -27.88 37.20 -21.62
N THR A 802 -26.80 36.96 -20.89
CA THR A 802 -26.84 36.16 -19.64
C THR A 802 -26.40 36.98 -18.43
N GLU A 803 -27.28 37.13 -17.43
CA GLU A 803 -26.91 37.78 -16.17
C GLU A 803 -26.16 36.80 -15.26
N ALA A 804 -25.03 37.26 -14.72
CA ALA A 804 -24.25 36.52 -13.73
C ALA A 804 -24.30 37.22 -12.36
N ILE A 805 -24.65 36.48 -11.32
CA ILE A 805 -24.52 36.94 -9.94
C ILE A 805 -23.04 36.85 -9.55
N ALA A 806 -22.41 38.00 -9.33
CA ALA A 806 -20.98 38.09 -9.03
C ALA A 806 -20.59 37.32 -7.75
N GLU A 807 -21.38 37.47 -6.67
CA GLU A 807 -21.17 36.78 -5.39
C GLU A 807 -22.50 36.29 -4.82
N PHE A 808 -22.61 34.99 -4.56
CA PHE A 808 -23.77 34.34 -3.95
C PHE A 808 -23.33 33.50 -2.75
N LEU A 809 -23.40 34.11 -1.56
CA LEU A 809 -23.08 33.46 -0.28
C LEU A 809 -24.28 32.65 0.24
N ILE A 810 -24.03 31.38 0.56
CA ILE A 810 -24.98 30.48 1.24
C ILE A 810 -24.37 30.10 2.59
N ASN A 811 -25.00 30.51 3.69
CA ASN A 811 -24.55 30.23 5.04
C ASN A 811 -24.63 28.74 5.37
N SER A 812 -24.06 28.38 6.52
CA SER A 812 -24.12 27.02 7.09
C SER A 812 -25.56 26.50 7.12
N GLU A 813 -25.80 25.33 6.53
CA GLU A 813 -27.10 24.64 6.53
C GLU A 813 -28.28 25.46 5.94
N GLU A 814 -27.99 26.57 5.24
CA GLU A 814 -28.99 27.47 4.67
C GLU A 814 -29.58 26.92 3.37
N THR A 815 -30.89 27.15 3.17
CA THR A 815 -31.53 27.06 1.86
C THR A 815 -31.78 28.47 1.35
N LYS A 816 -31.18 28.80 0.21
CA LYS A 816 -31.21 30.13 -0.39
C LYS A 816 -31.60 30.05 -1.86
N VAL A 817 -32.40 31.00 -2.30
CA VAL A 817 -32.93 31.05 -3.67
C VAL A 817 -32.16 32.10 -4.48
N ALA A 818 -31.76 31.75 -5.70
CA ALA A 818 -31.20 32.72 -6.66
C ALA A 818 -32.19 32.94 -7.81
N ARG A 819 -32.26 34.18 -8.30
CA ARG A 819 -32.99 34.56 -9.51
C ARG A 819 -31.97 34.90 -10.58
N LEU A 820 -31.92 34.09 -11.64
CA LEU A 820 -30.96 34.22 -12.74
C LEU A 820 -31.72 34.61 -14.01
N LYS A 821 -31.17 35.51 -14.82
CA LYS A 821 -31.89 36.07 -15.97
C LYS A 821 -31.19 35.77 -17.30
N LEU A 822 -32.01 35.54 -18.32
CA LEU A 822 -31.63 35.48 -19.73
C LEU A 822 -32.40 36.54 -20.51
N PHE A 823 -31.76 37.13 -21.51
CA PHE A 823 -32.30 38.16 -22.40
C PHE A 823 -32.16 37.68 -23.83
N PRO A 824 -33.22 37.10 -24.43
CA PRO A 824 -33.14 36.58 -25.77
C PRO A 824 -33.17 37.71 -26.82
N HIS A 825 -32.19 37.79 -27.70
CA HIS A 825 -32.09 38.81 -28.76
C HIS A 825 -32.51 38.27 -30.16
N GLN A 826 -32.78 36.96 -30.28
CA GLN A 826 -33.14 36.30 -31.55
C GLN A 826 -34.25 35.25 -31.37
N THR A 827 -35.07 35.03 -32.40
CA THR A 827 -36.10 33.97 -32.41
C THR A 827 -35.49 32.58 -32.53
N GLY A 828 -36.05 31.60 -31.83
CA GLY A 828 -35.48 30.25 -31.80
C GLY A 828 -36.00 29.37 -30.67
N GLU A 829 -35.36 28.22 -30.48
CA GLU A 829 -35.60 27.31 -29.35
C GLU A 829 -34.48 27.46 -28.32
N LEU A 830 -34.84 27.78 -27.09
CA LEU A 830 -33.92 27.90 -25.96
C LEU A 830 -34.12 26.70 -25.02
N HIS A 831 -33.01 26.09 -24.62
CA HIS A 831 -32.97 25.00 -23.65
C HIS A 831 -32.11 25.41 -22.46
N ILE A 832 -32.72 25.59 -21.29
CA ILE A 832 -32.02 25.88 -20.05
C ILE A 832 -31.57 24.55 -19.44
N LEU A 833 -30.26 24.31 -19.43
CA LEU A 833 -29.66 23.03 -19.07
C LEU A 833 -29.32 22.94 -17.57
N GLY A 834 -28.93 24.06 -16.97
CA GLY A 834 -28.38 24.04 -15.61
C GLY A 834 -27.87 25.38 -15.12
N VAL A 835 -26.93 25.34 -14.19
CA VAL A 835 -26.19 26.49 -13.68
C VAL A 835 -24.69 26.24 -13.76
N VAL A 836 -23.92 27.31 -13.93
CA VAL A 836 -22.45 27.32 -13.89
C VAL A 836 -22.00 28.35 -12.85
N TYR A 837 -20.97 28.00 -12.07
CA TYR A 837 -20.42 28.87 -11.02
C TYR A 837 -19.01 28.44 -10.62
N ASN A 838 -18.30 29.34 -9.94
CA ASN A 838 -17.08 29.03 -9.22
C ASN A 838 -17.40 28.71 -7.76
N LEU A 839 -17.12 27.48 -7.31
CA LEU A 839 -17.28 27.08 -5.92
C LEU A 839 -16.02 27.44 -5.12
N GLY A 840 -16.17 28.20 -4.05
CA GLY A 840 -15.09 28.61 -3.16
C GLY A 840 -15.47 28.58 -1.67
N THR A 841 -14.47 28.86 -0.83
CA THR A 841 -14.61 28.99 0.63
C THR A 841 -14.48 30.43 1.08
N VAL A 842 -15.20 30.82 2.13
CA VAL A 842 -15.11 32.16 2.75
C VAL A 842 -14.02 32.18 3.83
N GLN A 843 -13.20 33.25 3.91
CA GLN A 843 -12.36 33.49 5.10
C GLN A 843 -13.22 34.03 6.25
N GLY A 844 -13.11 33.42 7.43
CA GLY A 844 -13.55 34.08 8.65
C GLY A 844 -12.65 35.28 8.90
N ALA A 845 -13.21 36.48 8.90
CA ALA A 845 -12.57 37.60 9.58
C ALA A 845 -12.36 37.15 11.04
N VAL A 846 -11.12 37.11 11.49
CA VAL A 846 -10.81 36.95 12.92
C VAL A 846 -11.46 38.15 13.59
N THR A 847 -12.59 37.94 14.25
CA THR A 847 -13.17 38.95 15.14
C THR A 847 -12.20 39.09 16.30
N LEU A 848 -11.42 40.17 16.30
CA LEU A 848 -10.88 40.68 17.55
C LEU A 848 -12.09 40.99 18.45
N ASP A 849 -12.13 40.35 19.61
CA ASP A 849 -13.17 40.55 20.61
C ASP A 849 -13.33 42.03 20.97
N GLY A 850 -14.59 42.48 20.93
CA GLY A 850 -15.05 43.69 21.60
C GLY A 850 -15.10 44.95 20.75
N ILE A 851 -16.21 45.15 20.01
CA ILE A 851 -16.98 46.41 19.88
C ILE A 851 -18.38 46.04 19.35
N ASP A 852 -19.40 46.70 19.91
CA ASP A 852 -20.86 46.52 19.78
C ASP A 852 -21.45 46.15 18.40
N PRO A 853 -22.53 45.34 18.33
CA PRO A 853 -23.28 45.05 17.12
C PRO A 853 -24.40 46.10 16.92
N SER A 854 -24.03 47.37 16.77
CA SER A 854 -24.96 48.37 16.27
C SER A 854 -24.21 49.43 15.47
N VAL A 855 -24.75 49.76 14.29
CA VAL A 855 -24.25 50.71 13.27
C VAL A 855 -23.49 50.05 12.09
N GLY A 856 -24.16 50.02 10.94
CA GLY A 856 -23.51 50.14 9.62
C GLY A 856 -23.49 48.87 8.75
N LEU A 857 -24.53 48.71 7.94
CA LEU A 857 -24.53 47.86 6.76
C LEU A 857 -23.46 48.38 5.78
N GLN A 858 -22.26 47.81 5.79
CA GLN A 858 -21.32 47.94 4.67
C GLN A 858 -21.19 46.56 4.01
N THR A 859 -21.65 46.49 2.76
CA THR A 859 -21.39 45.43 1.78
C THR A 859 -19.87 45.30 1.57
N GLY A 860 -19.20 44.58 2.47
CA GLY A 860 -17.82 44.18 2.30
C GLY A 860 -17.75 43.01 1.31
N LYS A 861 -16.97 43.17 0.23
CA LYS A 861 -16.63 42.08 -0.70
C LYS A 861 -16.12 40.87 0.08
N PHE A 862 -16.72 39.70 -0.12
CA PHE A 862 -16.19 38.47 0.48
C PHE A 862 -14.92 38.10 -0.27
N VAL A 863 -13.76 38.23 0.38
CA VAL A 863 -12.49 37.81 -0.23
C VAL A 863 -12.52 36.29 -0.37
N ALA A 864 -12.77 35.81 -1.58
CA ALA A 864 -12.61 34.40 -1.91
C ALA A 864 -11.17 33.99 -1.58
N ASN A 865 -10.98 32.85 -0.90
CA ASN A 865 -9.69 32.17 -0.98
C ASN A 865 -9.34 32.03 -2.47
N GLY A 866 -8.07 32.23 -2.87
CA GLY A 866 -7.62 32.02 -4.25
C GLY A 866 -7.77 30.57 -4.78
N LEU A 867 -8.48 29.72 -4.04
CA LEU A 867 -8.84 28.35 -4.36
C LEU A 867 -10.35 28.27 -4.62
N SER A 868 -10.74 28.51 -5.87
CA SER A 868 -12.08 28.25 -6.39
C SER A 868 -12.00 27.26 -7.55
N VAL A 869 -13.09 26.55 -7.79
CA VAL A 869 -13.22 25.61 -8.91
C VAL A 869 -14.46 25.97 -9.73
N ARG A 870 -14.27 26.21 -11.03
CA ARG A 870 -15.36 26.41 -11.96
C ARG A 870 -16.01 25.08 -12.30
N GLY A 871 -17.34 25.01 -12.21
CA GLY A 871 -18.09 23.83 -12.58
C GLY A 871 -19.55 24.11 -12.84
N ARG A 872 -20.31 23.06 -13.13
CA ARG A 872 -21.72 23.11 -13.47
C ARG A 872 -22.55 22.14 -12.64
N GLN A 873 -23.85 22.37 -12.59
CA GLN A 873 -24.86 21.43 -12.13
C GLN A 873 -26.09 21.51 -13.03
N ASP A 874 -26.59 20.35 -13.44
CA ASP A 874 -27.71 20.26 -14.38
C ASP A 874 -29.06 20.38 -13.64
N LEU A 875 -30.04 21.01 -14.29
CA LEU A 875 -31.40 21.17 -13.77
C LEU A 875 -32.31 20.07 -14.32
N GLU A 876 -32.26 18.90 -13.71
CA GLU A 876 -33.13 17.77 -14.09
C GLU A 876 -34.52 17.91 -13.46
N ILE A 877 -35.52 18.24 -14.27
CA ILE A 877 -36.92 18.35 -13.85
C ILE A 877 -37.71 17.13 -14.33
N GLN A 878 -38.33 16.41 -13.39
CA GLN A 878 -39.24 15.31 -13.69
C GLN A 878 -40.68 15.82 -13.75
N GLY A 879 -41.37 15.55 -14.87
CA GLY A 879 -42.77 15.91 -15.04
C GLY A 879 -43.75 15.06 -14.21
N PRO A 880 -45.07 15.33 -14.30
CA PRO A 880 -46.07 14.67 -13.47
C PRO A 880 -46.20 13.18 -13.80
N ARG A 881 -46.50 12.35 -12.80
CA ARG A 881 -46.76 10.91 -13.01
C ARG A 881 -48.05 10.73 -13.82
N LEU A 882 -47.97 9.98 -14.90
CA LEU A 882 -49.10 9.62 -15.73
C LEU A 882 -49.88 8.46 -15.10
N ASN A 883 -51.20 8.56 -15.09
CA ASN A 883 -52.10 7.56 -14.49
C ASN A 883 -53.37 7.33 -15.33
N ASN A 884 -53.35 7.64 -16.63
CA ASN A 884 -54.55 7.61 -17.47
C ASN A 884 -54.76 6.21 -18.08
N THR A 885 -53.69 5.52 -18.47
CA THR A 885 -53.78 4.15 -19.03
C THR A 885 -53.42 3.06 -18.02
N LYS A 886 -53.87 1.83 -18.27
CA LYS A 886 -53.48 0.66 -17.44
C LYS A 886 -51.96 0.49 -17.41
N GLU A 887 -51.31 0.71 -18.54
CA GLU A 887 -49.86 0.63 -18.70
C GLU A 887 -49.13 1.70 -17.86
N GLU A 888 -49.57 2.96 -17.91
CA GLU A 888 -49.02 4.06 -17.10
C GLU A 888 -49.11 3.78 -15.60
N LYS A 889 -50.25 3.24 -15.14
CA LYS A 889 -50.46 2.86 -13.75
C LYS A 889 -49.50 1.75 -13.30
N THR A 890 -49.22 0.78 -14.16
CA THR A 890 -48.38 -0.40 -13.85
C THR A 890 -46.88 -0.20 -14.07
N SER A 891 -46.45 0.76 -14.89
CA SER A 891 -45.04 0.92 -15.31
C SER A 891 -44.34 2.19 -14.81
N ILE A 892 -45.00 3.02 -13.98
CA ILE A 892 -44.48 4.30 -13.47
C ILE A 892 -43.93 5.16 -14.62
N LYS A 893 -44.83 5.73 -15.43
CA LYS A 893 -44.47 6.68 -16.50
C LYS A 893 -44.68 8.12 -16.04
N TYR A 894 -43.85 9.03 -16.52
CA TYR A 894 -43.92 10.48 -16.26
C TYR A 894 -44.18 11.23 -17.56
N GLY A 895 -44.98 12.29 -17.50
CA GLY A 895 -45.23 13.21 -18.60
C GLY A 895 -44.06 14.17 -18.80
N PRO A 896 -44.03 14.91 -19.93
CA PRO A 896 -43.02 15.95 -20.15
C PRO A 896 -43.22 17.13 -19.20
N ASP A 897 -42.11 17.77 -18.84
CA ASP A 897 -42.09 19.09 -18.20
C ASP A 897 -41.16 19.98 -19.03
N ARG A 898 -41.74 20.99 -19.67
CA ARG A 898 -41.09 21.84 -20.67
C ARG A 898 -40.82 23.25 -20.15
N ARG A 899 -40.90 23.48 -18.84
CA ARG A 899 -40.74 24.83 -18.26
C ARG A 899 -39.37 25.45 -18.55
N LEU A 900 -38.35 24.62 -18.81
CA LEU A 900 -36.98 25.02 -19.15
C LEU A 900 -36.70 25.09 -20.66
N ASP A 901 -37.70 24.83 -21.50
CA ASP A 901 -37.57 24.75 -22.96
C ASP A 901 -38.41 25.85 -23.67
N PRO A 902 -38.21 27.17 -23.44
CA PRO A 902 -39.02 28.19 -24.10
C PRO A 902 -38.73 28.32 -25.60
N ILE A 903 -39.78 28.62 -26.37
CA ILE A 903 -39.69 29.06 -27.77
C ILE A 903 -39.68 30.59 -27.77
N ILE A 904 -38.60 31.16 -28.29
CA ILE A 904 -38.43 32.60 -28.44
C ILE A 904 -39.12 33.07 -29.73
N THR A 905 -40.00 34.04 -29.60
CA THR A 905 -40.87 34.57 -30.66
C THR A 905 -40.57 36.05 -30.96
N GLU A 906 -41.08 36.54 -32.10
CA GLU A 906 -40.94 37.95 -32.51
C GLU A 906 -41.57 38.91 -31.48
N GLU A 907 -41.21 40.18 -31.54
CA GLU A 907 -41.75 41.23 -30.67
C GLU A 907 -43.29 41.19 -30.63
N MET A 908 -43.84 41.16 -29.42
CA MET A 908 -45.29 41.15 -29.18
C MET A 908 -45.76 42.50 -28.61
N PRO A 909 -47.01 42.91 -28.88
CA PRO A 909 -47.55 44.14 -28.32
C PRO A 909 -47.64 44.07 -26.79
N LEU A 910 -46.96 44.98 -26.10
CA LEU A 910 -47.02 45.14 -24.65
C LEU A 910 -48.15 46.11 -24.27
N LEU A 911 -49.07 45.66 -23.39
CA LEU A 911 -50.12 46.51 -22.85
C LEU A 911 -49.59 47.32 -21.64
N GLU A 912 -49.51 48.64 -21.81
CA GLU A 912 -49.23 49.60 -20.74
C GLU A 912 -50.55 50.22 -20.22
N VAL A 913 -50.69 50.35 -18.90
CA VAL A 913 -51.85 50.92 -18.18
C VAL A 913 -51.47 52.22 -17.50
#